data_AF-A0A527HCY8-F1
#
_entry.id   AF-A0A527HCY8-F1
#
_cell.length_a   1.000
_cell.length_b   1.000
_cell.length_c   1.000
_cell.angle_alpha   90.00
_cell.angle_beta   90.00
_cell.angle_gamma   90.00
#
_symmetry.space_group_name_H-M   'P 1'
#
loop_
_entity.id
_entity.type
_entity.pdbx_description
1 polymer ?
#
loop_
_entity_poly.entity_id
_entity_poly.type
_entity_poly.pdbx_seq_one_letter_code
_entity_poly.pdbx_strand_id
1 'polypeptide(L)'
;ITPHFDAHVNVYLPIKGDSTDHSTSSTLSMVSNQLIEQISVLDHRDYAAWGIEGEIGAQVPVALPDKHSLRLDIGGYHFEDPHGDDGSVTGAKAGFEYTIGDVFGSNTELVFAGEVRNDNRDDTQFAGSVRLNIPFNPGSGSDNGAENGADSGPEPVYPVSEGLRKRVNERVRGDIGVRVQSQTLTGGSTTRVAINAATNDAFGKFYFADGGLAGAGTLADPTTLDDAVTKSGANGFVVALGGNGNLTTGGVTLANGQTVIGGGESVTARLFGGGTSTFNLGGSDGTIQGTNVANPVITLGNGNTLNGITITGGADGIFGNNITGATLTNVTVTGAGGNGADFTGSSTGITGSNFTATGNGLDGLHIDGDGTYNFTGTTLLQGNLDDGLDISGKGTYTFATVNAQDNTDRGITVQGTSTGGTFTTTGGTVSGNGGTAVFIDPITAHVVLDSISQSGGTSGVVLENVAGSFTVNGATTISNTTGPAIAISDSPAAIRFGDINITNPGADGISFAGVNAAVVAGNIVISGLGVGTGLDFSGSKTSFTAQSLNITGTGAAGSIGIDLTSPSVGGAVITVTDGGVITNVDTGVRFGLAGSPANSANAEFTFGGGSSSISGITASLDARGLNEGSGHYAFGTTQFAGPQLYDLRNYIFVAAGASGGGTSITDLASIDYADSITASDAIIVLVNRGTIDDATGFSLSDGQELASFGNGRAFSLGGVPLNVTGTNVHHDESISDSAGAATLTSSGGGDVVTLGNGNTLLDFNIAGGAAAGIHGLGINGLTVQGVTVSNVATGLFLDGVTGTVSVDDLTVQTASEIGIVLVGSSATVNFTGNTKITNATSAALSANNFDGIATFDDLDITGGGVGIGIVGSSSGTLTFGVGSSIANTSSNAFSISNSTPNVTYNGTINQTAATSAVGISGMSGGSATFGGAITASTATAFAINLSGNTGGTIKFTGGLDLTTTTGTGFSATGGGTITVAAAGTEQITTGTGHAINLDGVTIGTGGMAFDSITTGVAQATALNFNAVSGGPFLGGNVTIGGTGGGINGLAINASSSTFTITNLVTTNVAGTDVSLTNNTGSIAILGGAIANSGTGDGVVVSGGSATIGVAANISSSATVPGTALKVDGTTGGSATFSGSITSTGTGNLFAIGSTLPPVGGAISFIGSTLSATGGGGAVVTGLAGTATLNVTAPLSITGATATGLAVANVASTASATFGAVTV
;
A
#
# COMPACT_ATOMS: atom_id res chain seq x y z
N ILE A 1 66.77 93.70 52.14
CA ILE A 1 67.12 92.48 52.89
C ILE A 1 68.10 92.86 53.99
N THR A 2 67.73 92.63 55.25
CA THR A 2 68.54 92.72 56.46
C THR A 2 68.65 91.33 57.10
N PRO A 3 69.49 91.11 58.14
CA PRO A 3 69.58 89.82 58.81
C PRO A 3 68.24 89.30 59.33
N HIS A 4 67.33 90.21 59.69
CA HIS A 4 66.04 89.86 60.27
C HIS A 4 64.86 89.99 59.28
N PHE A 5 65.01 90.67 58.14
CA PHE A 5 63.89 90.97 57.23
C PHE A 5 64.27 90.87 55.75
N ASP A 6 63.45 90.20 54.93
CA ASP A 6 63.59 90.14 53.47
C ASP A 6 62.25 90.25 52.74
N ALA A 7 62.34 90.68 51.48
CA ALA A 7 61.22 90.75 50.56
C ALA A 7 61.74 90.39 49.16
N HIS A 8 60.96 89.63 48.39
CA HIS A 8 61.31 89.23 47.02
C HIS A 8 60.07 89.18 46.12
N VAL A 9 60.31 89.26 44.80
CA VAL A 9 59.29 89.21 43.75
C VAL A 9 59.80 88.39 42.56
N ASN A 10 59.00 87.45 42.06
CA ASN A 10 59.28 86.58 40.91
C ASN A 10 58.23 86.79 39.80
N VAL A 11 58.64 86.73 38.52
CA VAL A 11 57.74 86.89 37.35
C VAL A 11 57.93 85.71 36.39
N TYR A 12 56.82 85.12 35.91
CA TYR A 12 56.75 83.96 35.04
C TYR A 12 56.12 84.34 33.69
N LEU A 13 56.75 83.98 32.58
CA LEU A 13 56.31 84.33 31.22
C LEU A 13 56.28 83.09 30.30
N PRO A 14 55.12 82.72 29.72
CA PRO A 14 54.99 81.56 28.83
C PRO A 14 55.48 81.85 27.40
N ILE A 15 56.04 80.83 26.75
CA ILE A 15 56.68 80.94 25.42
C ILE A 15 56.14 79.96 24.36
N LYS A 16 55.14 79.14 24.68
CA LYS A 16 54.48 78.17 23.77
C LYS A 16 52.96 78.41 23.76
N GLY A 17 52.31 78.24 22.59
CA GLY A 17 50.84 78.35 22.42
C GLY A 17 50.06 77.06 22.70
N ASP A 18 48.73 77.14 22.60
CA ASP A 18 47.77 76.16 23.12
C ASP A 18 47.55 74.92 22.23
N SER A 19 46.93 73.86 22.77
CA SER A 19 46.48 72.65 22.02
C SER A 19 45.00 72.32 22.26
N THR A 20 44.27 71.83 21.22
CA THR A 20 42.82 71.53 21.28
C THR A 20 42.37 70.15 20.75
N ASP A 21 41.35 69.53 21.38
CA ASP A 21 40.65 68.28 20.95
C ASP A 21 39.12 68.35 21.23
N HIS A 22 38.27 67.55 20.57
CA HIS A 22 36.79 67.65 20.63
C HIS A 22 36.09 66.32 20.97
N SER A 23 34.98 66.37 21.70
CA SER A 23 34.09 65.21 21.99
C SER A 23 32.61 65.60 21.91
N THR A 24 31.71 64.65 21.64
CA THR A 24 30.26 64.89 21.55
C THR A 24 29.48 64.14 22.62
N SER A 25 28.45 64.78 23.17
CA SER A 25 27.49 64.20 24.12
C SER A 25 26.07 64.57 23.70
N SER A 26 25.12 63.65 23.86
CA SER A 26 23.71 63.84 23.48
C SER A 26 22.77 63.68 24.68
N THR A 27 21.79 64.57 24.78
CA THR A 27 20.68 64.46 25.75
C THR A 27 19.33 64.61 25.04
N LEU A 28 18.31 63.90 25.50
CA LEU A 28 16.94 63.98 24.97
C LEU A 28 16.05 64.83 25.88
N SER A 29 15.26 65.72 25.28
CA SER A 29 14.27 66.52 26.02
C SER A 29 13.05 66.82 25.14
N MET A 30 11.88 66.97 25.77
CA MET A 30 10.65 67.37 25.07
C MET A 30 10.56 68.89 25.04
N VAL A 31 10.60 69.49 23.84
CA VAL A 31 10.49 70.94 23.66
C VAL A 31 9.35 71.23 22.69
N SER A 32 8.33 71.96 23.14
CA SER A 32 7.15 72.31 22.32
C SER A 32 6.52 71.09 21.63
N ASN A 33 6.31 70.00 22.38
CA ASN A 33 5.76 68.73 21.89
C ASN A 33 6.60 68.04 20.81
N GLN A 34 7.88 68.40 20.67
CA GLN A 34 8.84 67.74 19.81
C GLN A 34 9.95 67.13 20.66
N LEU A 35 10.25 65.84 20.44
CA LEU A 35 11.41 65.23 21.10
C LEU A 35 12.68 65.71 20.39
N ILE A 36 13.51 66.45 21.12
CA ILE A 36 14.73 67.06 20.62
C ILE A 36 15.95 66.35 21.22
N GLU A 37 16.89 65.99 20.34
CA GLU A 37 18.25 65.64 20.73
C GLU A 37 19.08 66.92 20.75
N GLN A 38 19.62 67.26 21.92
CA GLN A 38 20.63 68.29 22.06
C GLN A 38 22.01 67.63 22.01
N ILE A 39 22.81 68.03 21.01
CA ILE A 39 24.17 67.56 20.78
C ILE A 39 25.10 68.65 21.28
N SER A 40 25.88 68.35 22.31
CA SER A 40 26.89 69.25 22.88
C SER A 40 28.28 68.83 22.42
N VAL A 41 29.04 69.78 21.87
CA VAL A 41 30.46 69.60 21.55
C VAL A 41 31.29 70.20 22.67
N LEU A 42 32.17 69.41 23.27
CA LEU A 42 33.14 69.88 24.27
C LEU A 42 34.53 69.93 23.66
N ASP A 43 35.13 71.11 23.70
CA ASP A 43 36.47 71.40 23.23
C ASP A 43 37.41 71.44 24.44
N HIS A 44 38.52 70.72 24.40
CA HIS A 44 39.49 70.68 25.50
C HIS A 44 40.73 71.47 25.09
N ARG A 45 41.05 72.57 25.80
CA ARG A 45 42.20 73.46 25.55
C ARG A 45 43.21 73.40 26.70
N ASP A 46 44.49 73.19 26.41
CA ASP A 46 45.58 73.26 27.39
C ASP A 46 46.52 74.46 27.12
N TYR A 47 46.89 75.24 28.15
CA TYR A 47 47.74 76.44 28.06
C TYR A 47 48.69 76.63 29.26
N ALA A 48 49.74 77.47 29.11
CA ALA A 48 50.66 77.84 30.20
C ALA A 48 50.42 79.28 30.66
N ALA A 49 50.26 79.50 31.97
CA ALA A 49 49.92 80.80 32.55
C ALA A 49 51.15 81.71 32.73
N TRP A 50 50.95 83.03 32.59
CA TRP A 50 51.92 84.03 33.04
C TRP A 50 51.61 84.43 34.49
N GLY A 51 52.56 84.94 35.25
CA GLY A 51 52.24 85.35 36.63
C GLY A 51 53.34 86.07 37.37
N ILE A 52 52.99 86.54 38.56
CA ILE A 52 53.87 87.24 39.50
C ILE A 52 53.64 86.73 40.91
N GLU A 53 54.71 86.65 41.70
CA GLU A 53 54.70 86.24 43.09
C GLU A 53 55.53 87.22 43.91
N GLY A 54 55.08 87.55 45.11
CA GLY A 54 55.83 88.36 46.05
C GLY A 54 55.66 87.88 47.48
N GLU A 55 56.74 87.89 48.26
CA GLU A 55 56.74 87.40 49.64
C GLU A 55 57.64 88.28 50.50
N ILE A 56 57.26 88.41 51.77
CA ILE A 56 57.98 89.14 52.80
C ILE A 56 58.19 88.22 54.01
N GLY A 57 59.45 88.08 54.42
CA GLY A 57 59.86 87.23 55.53
C GLY A 57 60.53 88.00 56.66
N ALA A 58 60.19 87.66 57.90
CA ALA A 58 60.78 88.24 59.10
C ALA A 58 61.20 87.16 60.10
N GLN A 59 62.38 87.33 60.68
CA GLN A 59 62.85 86.50 61.79
C GLN A 59 62.15 86.95 63.08
N VAL A 60 61.52 86.02 63.79
CA VAL A 60 60.68 86.32 64.95
C VAL A 60 61.55 86.41 66.20
N PRO A 61 61.45 87.47 67.02
CA PRO A 61 62.23 87.63 68.25
C PRO A 61 61.62 86.78 69.37
N VAL A 62 61.81 85.47 69.28
CA VAL A 62 61.42 84.49 70.32
C VAL A 62 62.68 83.95 71.00
N ALA A 63 62.61 83.71 72.32
CA ALA A 63 63.71 83.12 73.07
C ALA A 63 63.92 81.66 72.61
N LEU A 64 64.88 81.47 71.70
CA LEU A 64 65.30 80.17 71.18
C LEU A 64 66.69 79.83 71.72
N PRO A 65 67.10 78.55 71.70
CA PRO A 65 68.46 78.15 72.04
C PRO A 65 69.51 78.95 71.24
N ASP A 66 70.69 79.16 71.82
CA ASP A 66 71.78 79.88 71.15
C ASP A 66 72.01 79.34 69.74
N LYS A 67 72.12 80.25 68.76
CA LYS A 67 72.31 79.98 67.32
C LYS A 67 71.11 79.35 66.59
N HIS A 68 69.95 79.23 67.22
CA HIS A 68 68.72 78.89 66.52
C HIS A 68 67.97 80.16 66.11
N SER A 69 67.16 80.05 65.05
CA SER A 69 66.23 81.10 64.70
C SER A 69 64.98 80.58 64.01
N LEU A 70 63.88 81.28 64.23
CA LEU A 70 62.63 81.04 63.53
C LEU A 70 62.31 82.25 62.67
N ARG A 71 61.99 81.99 61.42
CA ARG A 71 61.46 82.98 60.49
C ARG A 71 60.06 82.57 60.08
N LEU A 72 59.22 83.57 59.91
CA LEU A 72 57.91 83.45 59.29
C LEU A 72 57.90 84.31 58.05
N ASP A 73 57.26 83.81 57.02
CA ASP A 73 57.06 84.49 55.77
C ASP A 73 55.60 84.46 55.36
N ILE A 74 55.20 85.52 54.67
CA ILE A 74 53.87 85.63 54.09
C ILE A 74 54.00 86.32 52.74
N GLY A 75 53.28 85.80 51.77
CA GLY A 75 53.33 86.28 50.40
C GLY A 75 52.00 86.10 49.70
N GLY A 76 51.96 86.60 48.48
CA GLY A 76 50.88 86.35 47.55
C GLY A 76 51.42 86.13 46.15
N TYR A 77 50.65 85.41 45.35
CA TYR A 77 50.95 85.16 43.96
C TYR A 77 49.71 85.35 43.11
N HIS A 78 49.93 85.60 41.83
CA HIS A 78 48.89 85.87 40.86
C HIS A 78 49.33 85.34 39.49
N PHE A 79 48.57 84.41 38.92
CA PHE A 79 48.78 83.86 37.58
C PHE A 79 47.57 84.10 36.72
N GLU A 80 47.78 84.43 35.45
CA GLU A 80 46.72 84.69 34.48
C GLU A 80 46.97 83.91 33.20
N ASP A 81 45.87 83.53 32.53
CA ASP A 81 45.90 83.08 31.15
C ASP A 81 46.43 84.23 30.27
N PRO A 82 47.47 84.01 29.45
CA PRO A 82 47.99 85.01 28.51
C PRO A 82 46.93 85.61 27.57
N HIS A 83 45.88 84.84 27.27
CA HIS A 83 44.78 85.28 26.41
C HIS A 83 43.63 85.92 27.19
N GLY A 84 43.62 85.76 28.52
CA GLY A 84 42.57 86.29 29.41
C GLY A 84 41.24 85.52 29.34
N ASP A 85 41.23 84.31 28.78
CA ASP A 85 40.01 83.53 28.57
C ASP A 85 39.66 82.63 29.77
N ASP A 86 40.57 82.48 30.72
CA ASP A 86 40.39 81.70 31.95
C ASP A 86 40.74 82.53 33.20
N GLY A 87 40.14 82.15 34.33
CA GLY A 87 40.23 82.89 35.58
C GLY A 87 41.65 82.93 36.13
N SER A 88 42.02 84.12 36.62
CA SER A 88 43.30 84.31 37.30
C SER A 88 43.37 83.50 38.59
N VAL A 89 44.56 82.99 38.88
CA VAL A 89 44.85 82.27 40.12
C VAL A 89 45.64 83.15 41.04
N THR A 90 44.94 83.64 42.05
CA THR A 90 45.49 84.53 43.06
C THR A 90 45.46 83.83 44.40
N GLY A 91 46.63 83.68 44.99
CA GLY A 91 46.78 83.02 46.27
C GLY A 91 47.53 83.84 47.27
N ALA A 92 47.27 83.54 48.53
CA ALA A 92 48.15 83.90 49.62
C ALA A 92 48.92 82.65 50.05
N LYS A 93 50.12 82.87 50.54
CA LYS A 93 50.96 81.83 51.11
C LYS A 93 51.58 82.30 52.40
N ALA A 94 51.76 81.39 53.33
CA ALA A 94 52.46 81.65 54.56
C ALA A 94 53.36 80.47 54.87
N GLY A 95 54.61 80.78 55.20
CA GLY A 95 55.61 79.79 55.53
C GLY A 95 56.30 80.09 56.85
N PHE A 96 57.01 79.08 57.31
CA PHE A 96 57.98 79.23 58.36
C PHE A 96 59.27 78.54 57.97
N GLU A 97 60.38 79.08 58.46
CA GLU A 97 61.70 78.46 58.38
C GLU A 97 62.33 78.44 59.77
N TYR A 98 62.50 77.25 60.32
CA TYR A 98 63.23 77.04 61.56
C TYR A 98 64.66 76.63 61.24
N THR A 99 65.61 77.49 61.59
CA THR A 99 67.03 77.34 61.31
C THR A 99 67.79 77.02 62.60
N ILE A 100 68.61 75.98 62.54
CA ILE A 100 69.53 75.56 63.59
C ILE A 100 70.93 75.90 63.09
N GLY A 101 71.62 76.83 63.74
CA GLY A 101 72.98 77.22 63.39
C GLY A 101 74.06 76.37 64.05
N ASP A 102 75.24 76.35 63.45
CA ASP A 102 76.46 75.65 63.83
C ASP A 102 76.35 74.13 64.02
N VAL A 103 75.41 73.48 63.33
CA VAL A 103 75.08 72.05 63.49
C VAL A 103 76.28 71.13 63.21
N PHE A 104 77.15 71.53 62.28
CA PHE A 104 78.34 70.77 61.86
C PHE A 104 79.64 71.58 61.92
N GLY A 105 79.64 72.74 62.58
CA GLY A 105 80.78 73.68 62.63
C GLY A 105 80.34 75.13 62.42
N SER A 106 81.20 76.08 62.79
CA SER A 106 80.90 77.52 62.73
C SER A 106 80.37 77.97 61.35
N ASN A 107 79.21 78.63 61.35
CA ASN A 107 78.41 79.13 60.22
C ASN A 107 77.67 78.08 59.37
N THR A 108 77.49 76.83 59.84
CA THR A 108 76.61 75.84 59.16
C THR A 108 75.16 75.95 59.64
N GLU A 109 74.17 75.67 58.79
CA GLU A 109 72.75 75.83 59.15
C GLU A 109 71.89 74.66 58.66
N LEU A 110 71.07 74.07 59.54
CA LEU A 110 70.01 73.13 59.16
C LEU A 110 68.66 73.83 59.27
N VAL A 111 67.90 73.88 58.17
CA VAL A 111 66.62 74.57 58.05
C VAL A 111 65.49 73.58 57.81
N PHE A 112 64.45 73.64 58.64
CA PHE A 112 63.17 72.99 58.40
C PHE A 112 62.17 74.05 57.99
N ALA A 113 61.49 73.84 56.87
CA ALA A 113 60.52 74.78 56.34
C ALA A 113 59.18 74.11 56.05
N GLY A 114 58.10 74.81 56.34
CA GLY A 114 56.75 74.44 55.96
C GLY A 114 56.04 75.65 55.37
N GLU A 115 55.25 75.43 54.33
CA GLU A 115 54.47 76.47 53.66
C GLU A 115 53.05 75.97 53.43
N VAL A 116 52.08 76.81 53.73
CA VAL A 116 50.70 76.64 53.32
C VAL A 116 50.39 77.68 52.26
N ARG A 117 49.74 77.26 51.18
CA ARG A 117 49.23 78.13 50.14
C ARG A 117 47.74 77.94 50.05
N ASN A 118 47.02 79.01 49.75
CA ASN A 118 45.62 78.92 49.43
C ASN A 118 45.33 79.93 48.33
N ASP A 119 44.82 79.44 47.21
CA ASP A 119 44.34 80.28 46.12
C ASP A 119 42.88 79.98 45.79
N ASN A 120 42.35 80.82 44.93
CA ASN A 120 40.96 80.80 44.50
C ASN A 120 40.62 79.68 43.51
N ARG A 121 41.55 78.78 43.16
CA ARG A 121 41.31 77.72 42.17
C ARG A 121 41.66 76.31 42.65
N ASP A 122 42.85 76.13 43.22
CA ASP A 122 43.35 74.84 43.68
C ASP A 122 43.18 74.65 45.20
N ASP A 123 42.51 75.61 45.87
CA ASP A 123 42.26 75.66 47.31
C ASP A 123 43.54 75.52 48.16
N THR A 124 43.42 74.99 49.39
CA THR A 124 44.53 74.98 50.35
C THR A 124 45.48 73.81 50.10
N GLN A 125 46.77 74.13 49.97
CA GLN A 125 47.87 73.21 49.73
C GLN A 125 48.92 73.36 50.83
N PHE A 126 49.59 72.26 51.19
CA PHE A 126 50.68 72.26 52.15
C PHE A 126 51.94 71.65 51.53
N ALA A 127 53.08 72.32 51.73
CA ALA A 127 54.40 71.87 51.31
C ALA A 127 55.38 71.94 52.48
N GLY A 128 56.34 71.02 52.53
CA GLY A 128 57.38 70.99 53.55
C GLY A 128 58.74 70.64 52.96
N SER A 129 59.82 71.18 53.52
CA SER A 129 61.18 70.89 53.09
C SER A 129 62.17 70.90 54.25
N VAL A 130 63.28 70.19 54.08
CA VAL A 130 64.43 70.18 55.00
C VAL A 130 65.67 70.48 54.19
N ARG A 131 66.52 71.38 54.68
CA ARG A 131 67.67 71.92 53.94
C ARG A 131 68.88 72.06 54.85
N LEU A 132 70.06 71.67 54.37
CA LEU A 132 71.33 71.86 55.05
C LEU A 132 72.21 72.83 54.24
N ASN A 133 72.64 73.92 54.86
CA ASN A 133 73.54 74.92 54.29
C ASN A 133 74.92 74.81 54.96
N ILE A 134 75.96 74.57 54.15
CA ILE A 134 77.36 74.52 54.61
C ILE A 134 78.15 75.55 53.78
N PRO A 135 78.64 76.65 54.37
CA PRO A 135 79.42 77.63 53.62
C PRO A 135 80.86 77.14 53.39
N PHE A 136 81.36 77.32 52.16
CA PHE A 136 82.69 76.85 51.76
C PHE A 136 83.87 77.73 52.24
N ASN A 137 83.67 78.69 53.18
CA ASN A 137 84.75 79.48 53.81
C ASN A 137 84.36 80.06 55.21
N PRO A 138 84.61 79.35 56.33
CA PRO A 138 84.22 79.78 57.68
C PRO A 138 85.32 80.67 58.32
N GLY A 139 85.18 82.00 58.26
CA GLY A 139 86.14 82.93 58.89
C GLY A 139 86.24 82.80 60.42
N SER A 140 87.47 82.74 60.95
CA SER A 140 87.85 82.51 62.35
C SER A 140 87.51 83.67 63.31
N GLY A 141 87.01 83.37 64.51
CA GLY A 141 86.73 84.36 65.56
C GLY A 141 87.96 84.77 66.39
N SER A 142 87.85 85.90 67.10
CA SER A 142 88.57 86.13 68.36
C SER A 142 87.70 86.91 69.36
N ASP A 143 87.05 86.19 70.27
CA ASP A 143 86.91 86.63 71.66
C ASP A 143 88.31 86.61 72.28
N ASN A 144 88.80 87.72 72.84
CA ASN A 144 89.75 87.76 73.95
C ASN A 144 89.87 89.20 74.50
N GLY A 145 89.81 89.33 75.83
CA GLY A 145 89.94 90.60 76.54
C GLY A 145 91.37 91.08 76.79
N ALA A 146 91.44 92.29 77.34
CA ALA A 146 92.54 92.97 78.05
C ALA A 146 93.64 93.74 77.26
N GLU A 147 93.65 95.06 77.52
CA GLU A 147 94.75 96.04 77.61
C GLU A 147 95.70 96.39 76.42
N ASN A 148 95.82 97.71 76.23
CA ASN A 148 96.91 98.51 75.61
C ASN A 148 97.16 98.52 74.08
N GLY A 149 96.97 99.71 73.49
CA GLY A 149 98.00 100.42 72.72
C GLY A 149 98.45 99.92 71.34
N ALA A 150 97.83 100.49 70.30
CA ALA A 150 98.39 100.89 69.00
C ALA A 150 99.13 99.87 68.08
N ASP A 151 98.35 99.43 67.08
CA ASP A 151 98.58 99.56 65.63
C ASP A 151 99.12 98.38 64.78
N SER A 152 98.33 98.13 63.72
CA SER A 152 98.69 97.72 62.35
C SER A 152 98.90 96.25 61.97
N GLY A 153 97.91 95.75 61.20
CA GLY A 153 98.03 94.66 60.24
C GLY A 153 96.66 94.25 59.67
N PRO A 154 96.28 94.64 58.43
CA PRO A 154 94.89 94.58 57.92
C PRO A 154 94.57 93.28 57.17
N GLU A 155 93.38 92.72 57.36
CA GLU A 155 92.79 91.62 56.58
C GLU A 155 91.25 91.74 56.59
N PRO A 156 90.55 91.31 55.52
CA PRO A 156 90.14 92.23 54.46
C PRO A 156 88.75 92.86 54.67
N VAL A 157 88.69 94.17 54.49
CA VAL A 157 87.44 94.91 54.27
C VAL A 157 86.79 94.43 52.98
N TYR A 158 85.76 93.59 53.09
CA TYR A 158 84.72 93.54 52.07
C TYR A 158 83.64 94.54 52.49
N PRO A 159 83.49 95.68 51.79
CA PRO A 159 82.60 96.77 52.16
C PRO A 159 81.15 96.46 51.76
N VAL A 160 80.74 95.22 51.98
CA VAL A 160 79.37 94.78 51.79
C VAL A 160 78.75 94.66 53.16
N SER A 161 77.71 95.46 53.38
CA SER A 161 76.89 95.37 54.57
C SER A 161 76.47 93.92 54.81
N GLU A 162 76.27 93.56 56.08
CA GLU A 162 75.78 92.23 56.51
C GLU A 162 74.64 91.68 55.61
N GLY A 163 73.76 92.56 55.10
CA GLY A 163 72.69 92.20 54.17
C GLY A 163 73.14 91.72 52.78
N LEU A 164 74.27 92.18 52.23
CA LEU A 164 74.80 91.67 50.96
C LEU A 164 75.51 90.32 51.13
N ARG A 165 76.20 90.10 52.27
CA ARG A 165 76.84 88.81 52.59
C ARG A 165 75.81 87.69 52.72
N LYS A 166 74.66 87.99 53.32
CA LYS A 166 73.50 87.08 53.41
C LYS A 166 72.92 86.73 52.02
N ARG A 167 72.78 87.72 51.12
CA ARG A 167 72.25 87.52 49.76
C ARG A 167 73.07 86.59 48.87
N VAL A 168 74.38 86.49 49.06
CA VAL A 168 75.24 85.64 48.21
C VAL A 168 75.12 84.16 48.60
N ASN A 169 74.72 83.87 49.84
CA ASN A 169 74.64 82.50 50.36
C ASN A 169 73.20 81.95 50.47
N GLU A 170 72.17 82.74 50.17
CA GLU A 170 70.77 82.34 50.28
C GLU A 170 70.13 82.08 48.90
N ARG A 171 69.32 81.02 48.79
CA ARG A 171 68.44 80.77 47.63
C ARG A 171 67.39 81.89 47.53
N VAL A 172 66.89 82.16 46.33
CA VAL A 172 65.59 82.83 46.15
C VAL A 172 64.53 81.97 46.83
N ARG A 173 63.95 82.50 47.91
CA ARG A 173 62.81 81.89 48.61
C ARG A 173 61.54 82.14 47.81
N GLY A 174 60.48 81.40 48.13
CA GLY A 174 59.17 81.57 47.51
C GLY A 174 59.10 81.41 45.99
N ASP A 175 59.28 80.18 45.48
CA ASP A 175 59.08 79.85 44.06
C ASP A 175 57.94 78.84 43.94
N ILE A 176 56.85 79.26 43.29
CA ILE A 176 55.67 78.42 43.01
C ILE A 176 55.78 77.62 41.70
N GLY A 177 56.77 77.91 40.85
CA GLY A 177 57.00 77.20 39.58
C GLY A 177 56.07 77.63 38.43
N VAL A 178 56.33 77.09 37.23
CA VAL A 178 55.52 77.36 36.02
C VAL A 178 54.19 76.61 36.09
N ARG A 179 53.08 77.32 35.87
CA ARG A 179 51.72 76.76 35.98
C ARG A 179 51.12 76.47 34.60
N VAL A 180 50.82 75.20 34.34
CA VAL A 180 50.06 74.75 33.15
C VAL A 180 48.62 74.52 33.57
N GLN A 181 47.67 74.95 32.75
CA GLN A 181 46.25 74.90 33.02
C GLN A 181 45.53 74.25 31.84
N SER A 182 44.46 73.52 32.17
CA SER A 182 43.54 72.93 31.22
C SER A 182 42.19 73.61 31.37
N GLN A 183 41.57 73.95 30.24
CA GLN A 183 40.28 74.59 30.13
C GLN A 183 39.39 73.79 29.19
N THR A 184 38.25 73.34 29.70
CA THR A 184 37.18 72.82 28.84
C THR A 184 36.35 74.01 28.33
N LEU A 185 36.35 74.22 27.02
CA LEU A 185 35.56 75.22 26.33
C LEU A 185 34.33 74.58 25.70
N THR A 186 33.24 75.34 25.61
CA THR A 186 32.03 74.87 24.93
C THR A 186 32.18 75.11 23.43
N GLY A 187 32.34 74.06 22.63
CA GLY A 187 32.48 74.11 21.17
C GLY A 187 31.18 74.41 20.42
N GLY A 188 30.09 74.63 21.17
CA GLY A 188 28.74 74.91 20.68
C GLY A 188 27.79 73.72 20.88
N SER A 189 26.50 74.01 20.84
CA SER A 189 25.45 73.00 20.86
C SER A 189 24.57 73.13 19.62
N THR A 190 24.20 72.01 19.01
CA THR A 190 23.17 71.96 17.97
C THR A 190 22.02 71.09 18.45
N THR A 191 20.82 71.35 17.93
CA THR A 191 19.64 70.54 18.22
C THR A 191 19.09 69.96 16.93
N ARG A 192 18.64 68.71 16.99
CA ARG A 192 17.84 68.10 15.92
C ARG A 192 16.64 67.38 16.51
N VAL A 193 15.64 67.12 15.68
CA VAL A 193 14.57 66.19 16.06
C VAL A 193 15.20 64.82 16.31
N ALA A 194 14.84 64.21 17.43
CA ALA A 194 15.30 62.88 17.76
C ALA A 194 14.86 61.87 16.69
N ILE A 195 15.76 60.94 16.35
CA ILE A 195 15.48 59.90 15.35
C ILE A 195 14.94 58.68 16.07
N ASN A 196 13.79 58.16 15.66
CA ASN A 196 13.25 56.91 16.16
C ASN A 196 14.21 55.76 15.82
N ALA A 197 14.65 55.02 16.84
CA ALA A 197 15.58 53.93 16.66
C ALA A 197 14.99 52.75 15.86
N ALA A 198 13.67 52.58 15.88
CA ALA A 198 12.98 51.49 15.19
C ALA A 198 12.73 51.80 13.70
N THR A 199 12.29 53.02 13.37
CA THR A 199 11.94 53.39 11.98
C THR A 199 13.06 54.11 11.23
N ASN A 200 14.07 54.59 11.96
CA ASN A 200 15.14 55.43 11.43
C ASN A 200 14.71 56.81 10.92
N ASP A 201 13.46 57.20 11.17
CA ASP A 201 12.89 58.50 10.83
C ASP A 201 12.86 59.44 12.05
N ALA A 202 12.73 60.73 11.81
CA ALA A 202 12.51 61.69 12.89
C ALA A 202 11.16 61.42 13.59
N PHE A 203 11.14 61.50 14.92
CA PHE A 203 9.89 61.40 15.67
C PHE A 203 8.91 62.51 15.25
N GLY A 204 7.61 62.18 15.14
CA GLY A 204 6.55 63.16 15.05
C GLY A 204 6.36 63.94 16.35
N LYS A 205 5.32 64.78 16.38
CA LYS A 205 4.99 65.56 17.59
C LYS A 205 4.26 64.70 18.62
N PHE A 206 4.58 64.89 19.89
CA PHE A 206 3.97 64.23 21.05
C PHE A 206 2.92 65.14 21.69
N TYR A 207 1.67 64.73 21.71
CA TYR A 207 0.60 65.40 22.44
C TYR A 207 0.11 64.52 23.58
N PHE A 208 0.12 65.07 24.78
CA PHE A 208 -0.25 64.37 26.00
C PHE A 208 -1.73 64.60 26.28
N ALA A 209 -2.47 63.51 26.51
CA ALA A 209 -3.87 63.51 26.86
C ALA A 209 -4.10 62.85 28.22
N ASP A 210 -5.04 63.38 29.00
CA ASP A 210 -5.43 62.84 30.31
C ASP A 210 -6.93 63.11 30.54
N GLY A 211 -7.56 62.44 31.50
CA GLY A 211 -9.00 62.54 31.74
C GLY A 211 -9.45 63.97 32.12
N GLY A 212 -10.48 64.50 31.46
CA GLY A 212 -11.17 65.72 31.87
C GLY A 212 -10.43 67.06 31.71
N LEU A 213 -9.28 67.10 31.02
CA LEU A 213 -8.46 68.32 30.83
C LEU A 213 -8.49 68.80 29.37
N ALA A 214 -8.50 70.12 29.15
CA ALA A 214 -8.47 70.76 27.81
C ALA A 214 -7.30 71.75 27.69
N GLY A 215 -6.11 71.30 28.09
CA GLY A 215 -4.88 72.08 28.09
C GLY A 215 -4.21 72.20 26.72
N ALA A 216 -2.95 72.66 26.71
CA ALA A 216 -2.16 72.81 25.50
C ALA A 216 -1.71 71.48 24.86
N GLY A 217 -1.83 70.36 25.58
CA GLY A 217 -1.40 69.02 25.14
C GLY A 217 0.08 68.76 25.40
N THR A 218 0.65 69.37 26.44
CA THR A 218 2.02 69.13 26.93
C THR A 218 1.98 68.23 28.16
N LEU A 219 3.08 67.60 28.57
CA LEU A 219 3.10 66.73 29.76
C LEU A 219 2.63 67.46 31.04
N ALA A 220 2.92 68.76 31.19
CA ALA A 220 2.51 69.56 32.34
C ALA A 220 1.09 70.13 32.23
N ASP A 221 0.51 70.14 31.02
CA ASP A 221 -0.83 70.66 30.72
C ASP A 221 -1.49 69.79 29.64
N PRO A 222 -1.93 68.56 29.99
CA PRO A 222 -2.52 67.61 29.04
C PRO A 222 -3.85 68.09 28.46
N THR A 223 -4.21 67.59 27.28
CA THR A 223 -5.46 67.89 26.58
C THR A 223 -6.41 66.69 26.53
N THR A 224 -7.54 66.79 25.82
CA THR A 224 -8.45 65.66 25.59
C THR A 224 -7.89 64.71 24.53
N LEU A 225 -8.35 63.47 24.51
CA LEU A 225 -7.91 62.50 23.50
C LEU A 225 -8.21 62.98 22.07
N ASP A 226 -9.42 63.48 21.80
CA ASP A 226 -9.84 63.95 20.47
C ASP A 226 -8.96 65.11 19.97
N ASP A 227 -8.59 66.03 20.86
CA ASP A 227 -7.72 67.17 20.55
C ASP A 227 -6.26 66.72 20.33
N ALA A 228 -5.75 65.78 21.14
CA ALA A 228 -4.42 65.21 20.96
C ALA A 228 -4.28 64.42 19.65
N VAL A 229 -5.29 63.61 19.28
CA VAL A 229 -5.34 62.89 18.00
C VAL A 229 -5.34 63.89 16.83
N THR A 230 -6.13 64.96 16.93
CA THR A 230 -6.21 65.99 15.89
C THR A 230 -4.88 66.75 15.74
N LYS A 231 -4.26 67.18 16.84
CA LYS A 231 -3.06 68.03 16.84
C LYS A 231 -1.77 67.27 16.51
N SER A 232 -1.68 65.99 16.84
CA SER A 232 -0.49 65.17 16.57
C SER A 232 -0.34 64.82 15.08
N GLY A 233 -1.45 64.60 14.37
CA GLY A 233 -1.47 64.36 12.92
C GLY A 233 -0.76 63.07 12.48
N ALA A 234 -0.54 62.93 11.16
CA ALA A 234 0.13 61.76 10.59
C ALA A 234 1.56 61.59 11.14
N ASN A 235 1.94 60.36 11.47
CA ASN A 235 3.21 60.01 12.15
C ASN A 235 3.41 60.67 13.54
N GLY A 236 2.36 61.29 14.10
CA GLY A 236 2.39 61.90 15.43
C GLY A 236 2.21 60.90 16.57
N PHE A 237 2.50 61.33 17.79
CA PHE A 237 2.37 60.57 19.02
C PHE A 237 1.27 61.18 19.90
N VAL A 238 0.35 60.35 20.36
CA VAL A 238 -0.67 60.64 21.35
C VAL A 238 -0.31 59.87 22.60
N VAL A 239 0.10 60.58 23.65
CA VAL A 239 0.48 59.96 24.93
C VAL A 239 -0.75 59.95 25.84
N ALA A 240 -1.32 58.77 26.10
CA ALA A 240 -2.49 58.58 26.94
C ALA A 240 -2.08 58.36 28.41
N LEU A 241 -2.27 59.38 29.24
CA LEU A 241 -1.92 59.39 30.67
C LEU A 241 -3.08 58.83 31.50
N GLY A 242 -2.78 58.04 32.53
CA GLY A 242 -3.77 57.48 33.47
C GLY A 242 -3.89 58.24 34.80
N GLY A 243 -3.33 59.45 34.89
CA GLY A 243 -3.22 60.20 36.15
C GLY A 243 -4.53 60.82 36.62
N ASN A 244 -5.45 61.15 35.70
CA ASN A 244 -6.67 61.93 35.98
C ASN A 244 -7.96 61.24 35.50
N GLY A 245 -8.04 59.92 35.64
CA GLY A 245 -9.21 59.11 35.26
C GLY A 245 -9.25 58.76 33.77
N ASN A 246 -10.41 58.30 33.30
CA ASN A 246 -10.55 57.80 31.92
C ASN A 246 -10.49 58.95 30.89
N LEU A 247 -9.79 58.72 29.78
CA LEU A 247 -9.80 59.58 28.61
C LEU A 247 -11.07 59.31 27.79
N THR A 248 -12.11 60.11 28.00
CA THR A 248 -13.40 59.91 27.30
C THR A 248 -13.35 60.41 25.86
N THR A 249 -13.96 59.67 24.92
CA THR A 249 -14.14 60.07 23.52
C THR A 249 -15.48 59.59 22.97
N GLY A 250 -16.04 60.30 21.99
CA GLY A 250 -17.15 59.83 21.16
C GLY A 250 -16.74 58.83 20.05
N GLY A 251 -15.45 58.50 19.97
CA GLY A 251 -14.79 57.73 18.92
C GLY A 251 -13.80 58.60 18.15
N VAL A 252 -12.54 58.16 18.02
CA VAL A 252 -11.49 58.84 17.26
C VAL A 252 -11.06 58.03 16.04
N THR A 253 -10.74 58.71 14.94
CA THR A 253 -10.04 58.11 13.79
C THR A 253 -8.60 58.58 13.76
N LEU A 254 -7.66 57.64 13.77
CA LEU A 254 -6.24 57.95 13.72
C LEU A 254 -5.79 58.28 12.29
N ALA A 255 -4.84 59.21 12.17
CA ALA A 255 -4.16 59.49 10.91
C ALA A 255 -3.11 58.40 10.61
N ASN A 256 -2.74 58.21 9.34
CA ASN A 256 -1.72 57.22 8.96
C ASN A 256 -0.39 57.41 9.74
N GLY A 257 0.19 56.31 10.20
CA GLY A 257 1.46 56.26 10.94
C GLY A 257 1.41 56.81 12.38
N GLN A 258 0.25 57.28 12.84
CA GLN A 258 0.08 57.83 14.19
C GLN A 258 0.23 56.73 15.26
N THR A 259 0.82 57.09 16.40
CA THR A 259 1.04 56.21 17.55
C THR A 259 0.23 56.70 18.75
N VAL A 260 -0.58 55.84 19.36
CA VAL A 260 -1.17 56.06 20.68
C VAL A 260 -0.42 55.20 21.69
N ILE A 261 0.15 55.83 22.70
CA ILE A 261 1.07 55.18 23.63
C ILE A 261 0.76 55.57 25.09
N GLY A 262 0.82 54.62 26.02
CA GLY A 262 0.59 54.86 27.44
C GLY A 262 1.62 55.80 28.07
N GLY A 263 1.24 56.50 29.14
CA GLY A 263 2.15 57.36 29.89
C GLY A 263 3.27 56.63 30.63
N GLY A 264 3.07 55.35 30.97
CA GLY A 264 4.07 54.50 31.60
C GLY A 264 5.14 53.99 30.63
N GLU A 265 4.91 54.16 29.33
CA GLU A 265 5.78 53.68 28.27
C GLU A 265 6.96 54.64 27.98
N SER A 266 7.87 54.17 27.14
CA SER A 266 9.05 54.93 26.72
C SER A 266 9.29 54.80 25.23
N VAL A 267 10.02 55.77 24.65
CA VAL A 267 10.46 55.73 23.26
C VAL A 267 11.98 55.69 23.19
N THR A 268 12.53 54.97 22.21
CA THR A 268 13.98 54.88 22.04
C THR A 268 14.42 55.70 20.84
N ALA A 269 15.34 56.64 21.08
CA ALA A 269 15.94 57.46 20.03
C ALA A 269 17.34 56.96 19.67
N ARG A 270 17.69 57.02 18.39
CA ARG A 270 19.05 56.85 17.89
C ARG A 270 19.78 58.19 17.94
N LEU A 271 20.84 58.25 18.74
CA LEU A 271 21.66 59.43 18.99
C LEU A 271 22.62 59.71 17.83
N PHE A 272 23.16 60.93 17.78
CA PHE A 272 24.06 61.43 16.74
C PHE A 272 25.35 60.60 16.64
N GLY A 273 25.88 60.15 17.77
CA GLY A 273 27.07 59.27 17.83
C GLY A 273 26.82 57.82 17.42
N GLY A 274 25.60 57.45 17.01
CA GLY A 274 25.24 56.10 16.57
C GLY A 274 24.71 55.17 17.67
N GLY A 275 24.82 55.55 18.95
CA GLY A 275 24.20 54.84 20.09
C GLY A 275 22.68 55.08 20.17
N THR A 276 22.00 54.40 21.10
CA THR A 276 20.58 54.61 21.41
C THR A 276 20.39 55.14 22.83
N SER A 277 19.30 55.88 23.06
CA SER A 277 18.88 56.32 24.39
C SER A 277 17.37 56.28 24.51
N THR A 278 16.89 55.91 25.69
CA THR A 278 15.46 55.86 26.01
C THR A 278 14.98 57.19 26.58
N PHE A 279 13.79 57.61 26.18
CA PHE A 279 13.06 58.74 26.73
C PHE A 279 11.76 58.24 27.34
N ASN A 280 11.60 58.41 28.65
CA ASN A 280 10.40 58.03 29.38
C ASN A 280 9.32 59.10 29.17
N LEU A 281 8.12 58.70 28.76
CA LEU A 281 7.04 59.64 28.47
C LEU A 281 6.46 60.28 29.73
N GLY A 282 6.53 59.56 30.85
CA GLY A 282 6.15 60.03 32.18
C GLY A 282 4.65 59.90 32.43
N GLY A 283 4.29 59.29 33.57
CA GLY A 283 2.90 59.02 33.94
C GLY A 283 2.64 57.52 34.14
N SER A 284 1.35 57.18 34.23
CA SER A 284 0.86 55.79 34.15
C SER A 284 0.07 55.61 32.85
N ASP A 285 -0.14 54.37 32.44
CA ASP A 285 -0.91 54.04 31.25
C ASP A 285 -2.39 54.43 31.40
N GLY A 286 -2.92 55.08 30.37
CA GLY A 286 -4.28 55.59 30.34
C GLY A 286 -5.33 54.54 29.97
N THR A 287 -6.54 54.74 30.50
CA THR A 287 -7.76 54.04 30.03
C THR A 287 -8.57 54.96 29.13
N ILE A 288 -8.75 54.59 27.87
CA ILE A 288 -9.56 55.31 26.89
C ILE A 288 -10.99 54.78 26.94
N GLN A 289 -11.96 55.65 27.18
CA GLN A 289 -13.36 55.28 27.31
C GLN A 289 -14.22 55.84 26.17
N GLY A 290 -14.78 54.97 25.34
CA GLY A 290 -15.80 55.31 24.36
C GLY A 290 -17.14 55.59 25.03
N THR A 291 -17.69 56.79 24.82
CA THR A 291 -18.99 57.20 25.37
C THR A 291 -20.14 57.04 24.38
N ASN A 292 -19.85 56.83 23.09
CA ASN A 292 -20.87 56.62 22.06
C ASN A 292 -20.90 55.14 21.64
N VAL A 293 -21.97 54.44 22.02
CA VAL A 293 -22.18 53.02 21.73
C VAL A 293 -22.38 52.70 20.24
N ALA A 294 -22.52 53.71 19.38
CA ALA A 294 -22.67 53.53 17.94
C ALA A 294 -21.34 53.64 17.16
N ASN A 295 -20.26 54.10 17.81
CA ASN A 295 -18.98 54.35 17.16
C ASN A 295 -17.88 53.49 17.79
N PRO A 296 -16.92 52.99 16.99
CA PRO A 296 -15.70 52.41 17.53
C PRO A 296 -14.93 53.42 18.40
N VAL A 297 -14.28 52.95 19.46
CA VAL A 297 -13.48 53.84 20.34
C VAL A 297 -12.28 54.39 19.58
N ILE A 298 -11.54 53.51 18.89
CA ILE A 298 -10.44 53.88 18.00
C ILE A 298 -10.63 53.24 16.63
N THR A 299 -10.76 54.07 15.59
CA THR A 299 -10.67 53.65 14.19
C THR A 299 -9.25 53.86 13.68
N LEU A 300 -8.63 52.81 13.14
CA LEU A 300 -7.27 52.82 12.63
C LEU A 300 -7.19 53.30 11.17
N GLY A 301 -6.10 53.98 10.84
CA GLY A 301 -5.55 54.15 9.49
C GLY A 301 -4.31 53.28 9.25
N ASN A 302 -3.58 53.54 8.16
CA ASN A 302 -2.43 52.73 7.75
C ASN A 302 -1.20 52.98 8.64
N GLY A 303 -0.55 51.92 9.08
CA GLY A 303 0.70 51.96 9.85
C GLY A 303 0.56 52.44 11.29
N ASN A 304 -0.63 52.40 11.88
CA ASN A 304 -0.82 52.88 13.25
C ASN A 304 -0.21 51.96 14.31
N THR A 305 0.14 52.54 15.46
CA THR A 305 0.64 51.80 16.63
C THR A 305 -0.18 52.13 17.87
N LEU A 306 -0.65 51.12 18.59
CA LEU A 306 -1.23 51.22 19.92
C LEU A 306 -0.30 50.49 20.90
N ASN A 307 0.18 51.14 21.96
CA ASN A 307 1.09 50.55 22.94
C ASN A 307 0.75 50.92 24.39
N GLY A 308 0.58 49.93 25.27
CA GLY A 308 0.44 50.14 26.72
C GLY A 308 -0.81 50.94 27.09
N ILE A 309 -1.97 50.56 26.56
CA ILE A 309 -3.24 51.26 26.82
C ILE A 309 -4.39 50.28 27.10
N THR A 310 -5.37 50.76 27.88
CA THR A 310 -6.65 50.08 28.07
C THR A 310 -7.75 50.84 27.33
N ILE A 311 -8.67 50.13 26.67
CA ILE A 311 -9.80 50.68 25.92
C ILE A 311 -11.09 50.09 26.52
N THR A 312 -12.12 50.91 26.72
CA THR A 312 -13.41 50.46 27.26
C THR A 312 -14.61 51.23 26.70
N GLY A 313 -15.80 50.63 26.70
CA GLY A 313 -17.02 51.24 26.16
C GLY A 313 -17.04 51.35 24.62
N GLY A 314 -17.92 52.18 24.07
CA GLY A 314 -18.12 52.34 22.62
C GLY A 314 -18.88 51.19 21.95
N ALA A 315 -18.88 51.18 20.61
CA ALA A 315 -19.23 50.01 19.80
C ALA A 315 -18.05 49.01 19.85
N ASP A 316 -17.21 48.92 18.82
CA ASP A 316 -15.97 48.14 18.87
C ASP A 316 -14.87 48.91 19.63
N GLY A 317 -14.00 48.21 20.35
CA GLY A 317 -12.84 48.86 20.98
C GLY A 317 -11.87 49.41 19.94
N ILE A 318 -11.48 48.55 18.99
CA ILE A 318 -10.57 48.88 17.90
C ILE A 318 -11.23 48.46 16.58
N PHE A 319 -11.28 49.36 15.60
CA PHE A 319 -11.81 49.07 14.27
C PHE A 319 -10.80 49.37 13.18
N GLY A 320 -10.55 48.40 12.30
CA GLY A 320 -9.69 48.54 11.13
C GLY A 320 -10.42 48.04 9.87
N ASN A 321 -10.55 48.90 8.86
CA ASN A 321 -11.19 48.54 7.59
C ASN A 321 -10.35 48.99 6.39
N ASN A 322 -9.91 48.04 5.56
CA ASN A 322 -9.02 48.25 4.42
C ASN A 322 -7.68 48.90 4.79
N ILE A 323 -7.12 48.57 5.96
CA ILE A 323 -5.86 49.18 6.42
C ILE A 323 -4.64 48.33 6.06
N THR A 324 -3.52 48.99 5.77
CA THR A 324 -2.21 48.36 5.59
C THR A 324 -1.31 48.71 6.77
N GLY A 325 -1.00 47.72 7.59
CA GLY A 325 -0.14 47.85 8.76
C GLY A 325 -0.87 48.38 9.99
N ALA A 326 -0.82 47.64 11.10
CA ALA A 326 -1.07 48.19 12.44
C ALA A 326 -0.29 47.37 13.47
N THR A 327 0.10 47.98 14.58
CA THR A 327 0.83 47.31 15.68
C THR A 327 0.09 47.51 16.98
N LEU A 328 -0.28 46.42 17.65
CA LEU A 328 -0.94 46.41 18.96
C LEU A 328 0.00 45.78 19.99
N THR A 329 0.54 46.54 20.94
CA THR A 329 1.45 46.01 21.97
C THR A 329 0.91 46.29 23.37
N ASN A 330 0.77 45.28 24.21
CA ASN A 330 0.22 45.42 25.57
C ASN A 330 -1.11 46.20 25.59
N VAL A 331 -2.01 45.86 24.65
CA VAL A 331 -3.31 46.52 24.51
C VAL A 331 -4.38 45.67 25.14
N THR A 332 -5.16 46.29 26.03
CA THR A 332 -6.34 45.66 26.65
C THR A 332 -7.60 46.35 26.16
N VAL A 333 -8.58 45.59 25.67
CA VAL A 333 -9.93 46.07 25.38
C VAL A 333 -10.91 45.39 26.31
N THR A 334 -11.73 46.15 27.02
CA THR A 334 -12.71 45.58 27.94
C THR A 334 -14.03 46.32 27.97
N GLY A 335 -15.14 45.58 27.91
CA GLY A 335 -16.48 46.17 28.00
C GLY A 335 -16.86 47.02 26.79
N ALA A 336 -16.35 46.69 25.60
CA ALA A 336 -16.84 47.25 24.34
C ALA A 336 -18.26 46.72 24.06
N GLY A 337 -19.13 47.53 23.45
CA GLY A 337 -20.50 47.12 23.10
C GLY A 337 -20.57 46.14 21.92
N GLY A 338 -19.55 46.15 21.06
CA GLY A 338 -19.31 45.23 19.94
C GLY A 338 -18.09 44.35 20.19
N ASN A 339 -17.21 44.23 19.20
CA ASN A 339 -15.99 43.44 19.27
C ASN A 339 -14.90 44.12 20.10
N GLY A 340 -14.01 43.33 20.71
CA GLY A 340 -12.80 43.86 21.32
C GLY A 340 -11.91 44.55 20.26
N ALA A 341 -11.60 43.83 19.19
CA ALA A 341 -11.05 44.38 17.97
C ALA A 341 -11.71 43.76 16.75
N ASP A 342 -12.05 44.59 15.77
CA ASP A 342 -12.69 44.19 14.51
C ASP A 342 -11.83 44.63 13.32
N PHE A 343 -11.40 43.66 12.52
CA PHE A 343 -10.63 43.87 11.30
C PHE A 343 -11.38 43.33 10.08
N THR A 344 -11.84 44.25 9.23
CA THR A 344 -12.66 43.93 8.05
C THR A 344 -12.02 44.39 6.74
N GLY A 345 -12.63 43.98 5.62
CA GLY A 345 -12.21 44.39 4.27
C GLY A 345 -10.83 43.84 3.87
N SER A 346 -10.07 44.61 3.12
CA SER A 346 -8.73 44.23 2.62
C SER A 346 -7.58 44.45 3.62
N SER A 347 -7.89 44.47 4.93
CA SER A 347 -6.90 44.76 5.97
C SER A 347 -5.76 43.73 6.01
N THR A 348 -4.51 44.19 6.12
CA THR A 348 -3.30 43.33 6.08
C THR A 348 -2.11 43.97 6.81
N GLY A 349 -1.16 43.16 7.29
CA GLY A 349 0.02 43.61 8.01
C GLY A 349 -0.26 43.98 9.47
N ILE A 350 -1.29 43.37 10.06
CA ILE A 350 -1.66 43.61 11.45
C ILE A 350 -0.74 42.78 12.34
N THR A 351 -0.11 43.42 13.32
CA THR A 351 0.78 42.76 14.27
C THR A 351 0.32 43.04 15.69
N GLY A 352 0.41 42.02 16.55
CA GLY A 352 0.02 42.11 17.95
C GLY A 352 1.08 41.52 18.88
N SER A 353 1.16 42.00 20.11
CA SER A 353 1.89 41.37 21.20
C SER A 353 1.17 41.61 22.52
N ASN A 354 0.83 40.54 23.24
CA ASN A 354 0.09 40.59 24.50
C ASN A 354 -1.27 41.34 24.38
N PHE A 355 -2.08 40.95 23.39
CA PHE A 355 -3.42 41.52 23.19
C PHE A 355 -4.42 40.86 24.14
N THR A 356 -5.23 41.65 24.83
CA THR A 356 -6.27 41.16 25.73
C THR A 356 -7.62 41.77 25.36
N ALA A 357 -8.64 40.94 25.17
CA ALA A 357 -10.02 41.38 24.93
C ALA A 357 -10.96 40.66 25.89
N THR A 358 -11.60 41.41 26.80
CA THR A 358 -12.43 40.81 27.85
C THR A 358 -13.76 41.49 28.09
N GLY A 359 -14.84 40.71 28.19
CA GLY A 359 -16.17 41.23 28.54
C GLY A 359 -16.80 42.10 27.46
N ASN A 360 -16.49 41.87 26.17
CA ASN A 360 -17.06 42.63 25.06
C ASN A 360 -18.41 42.06 24.60
N GLY A 361 -19.21 42.88 23.92
CA GLY A 361 -20.59 42.57 23.55
C GLY A 361 -20.75 41.64 22.34
N LEU A 362 -19.69 41.45 21.55
CA LEU A 362 -19.57 40.46 20.48
C LEU A 362 -18.26 39.66 20.70
N ASP A 363 -17.41 39.51 19.68
CA ASP A 363 -16.21 38.70 19.75
C ASP A 363 -15.06 39.40 20.51
N GLY A 364 -14.14 38.62 21.06
CA GLY A 364 -12.88 39.16 21.57
C GLY A 364 -12.03 39.77 20.46
N LEU A 365 -11.80 39.00 19.40
CA LEU A 365 -11.07 39.41 18.19
C LEU A 365 -11.80 38.85 16.96
N HIS A 366 -12.34 39.74 16.13
CA HIS A 366 -13.03 39.42 14.88
C HIS A 366 -12.17 39.81 13.67
N ILE A 367 -11.99 38.88 12.73
CA ILE A 367 -11.17 39.07 11.52
C ILE A 367 -11.88 38.51 10.28
N ASP A 368 -12.39 39.39 9.44
CA ASP A 368 -13.01 39.03 8.15
C ASP A 368 -12.06 39.24 6.96
N GLY A 369 -10.91 39.90 7.15
CA GLY A 369 -9.99 40.22 6.07
C GLY A 369 -9.05 39.08 5.64
N ASP A 370 -8.73 39.04 4.34
CA ASP A 370 -7.82 38.05 3.70
C ASP A 370 -6.30 38.36 3.88
N GLY A 371 -5.94 39.30 4.74
CA GLY A 371 -4.57 39.79 4.90
C GLY A 371 -3.67 38.95 5.82
N THR A 372 -2.57 39.59 6.25
CA THR A 372 -1.63 39.01 7.22
C THR A 372 -1.87 39.55 8.62
N TYR A 373 -2.02 38.65 9.59
CA TYR A 373 -2.26 38.95 11.00
C TYR A 373 -1.27 38.13 11.84
N ASN A 374 -0.40 38.79 12.60
CA ASN A 374 0.67 38.15 13.35
C ASN A 374 0.69 38.61 14.81
N PHE A 375 0.13 37.81 15.70
CA PHE A 375 0.07 38.05 17.14
C PHE A 375 1.11 37.20 17.87
N THR A 376 2.09 37.88 18.46
CA THR A 376 3.13 37.28 19.30
C THR A 376 2.72 37.34 20.78
N GLY A 377 3.39 36.57 21.64
CA GLY A 377 3.01 36.50 23.06
C GLY A 377 1.61 35.91 23.28
N THR A 378 0.93 36.33 24.33
CA THR A 378 -0.39 35.80 24.70
C THR A 378 -1.52 36.68 24.17
N THR A 379 -2.39 36.09 23.36
CA THR A 379 -3.68 36.67 23.00
C THR A 379 -4.74 36.10 23.94
N LEU A 380 -5.24 36.91 24.88
CA LEU A 380 -6.26 36.52 25.86
C LEU A 380 -7.63 37.04 25.44
N LEU A 381 -8.58 36.14 25.22
CA LEU A 381 -9.92 36.42 24.71
C LEU A 381 -10.92 35.79 25.69
N GLN A 382 -11.38 36.58 26.67
CA GLN A 382 -12.11 36.03 27.81
C GLN A 382 -13.44 36.73 28.13
N GLY A 383 -14.49 35.94 28.38
CA GLY A 383 -15.76 36.47 28.89
C GLY A 383 -16.53 37.33 27.88
N ASN A 384 -16.27 37.18 26.58
CA ASN A 384 -16.98 37.91 25.53
C ASN A 384 -18.38 37.30 25.29
N LEU A 385 -19.33 38.10 24.82
CA LEU A 385 -20.73 37.68 24.63
C LEU A 385 -20.98 36.90 23.33
N ASP A 386 -19.97 36.76 22.48
CA ASP A 386 -19.98 35.88 21.31
C ASP A 386 -18.73 34.96 21.31
N ASP A 387 -17.92 34.91 20.25
CA ASP A 387 -16.75 34.07 20.17
C ASP A 387 -15.51 34.70 20.86
N GLY A 388 -14.55 33.88 21.28
CA GLY A 388 -13.25 34.39 21.70
C GLY A 388 -12.48 34.98 20.51
N LEU A 389 -12.17 34.11 19.55
CA LEU A 389 -11.55 34.43 18.26
C LEU A 389 -12.50 34.01 17.15
N ASP A 390 -12.93 34.95 16.30
CA ASP A 390 -13.65 34.66 15.06
C ASP A 390 -12.84 35.13 13.84
N ILE A 391 -12.64 34.21 12.91
CA ILE A 391 -11.94 34.44 11.65
C ILE A 391 -12.82 33.90 10.51
N SER A 392 -13.31 34.77 9.64
CA SER A 392 -14.09 34.40 8.44
C SER A 392 -13.34 34.53 7.11
N GLY A 393 -12.17 35.18 7.12
CA GLY A 393 -11.36 35.46 5.94
C GLY A 393 -10.44 34.32 5.48
N LYS A 394 -9.67 34.57 4.41
CA LYS A 394 -8.78 33.61 3.72
C LYS A 394 -7.29 33.98 3.80
N GLY A 395 -6.92 34.71 4.83
CA GLY A 395 -5.59 35.27 5.02
C GLY A 395 -4.58 34.33 5.68
N THR A 396 -3.52 34.94 6.22
CA THR A 396 -2.51 34.26 7.05
C THR A 396 -2.63 34.77 8.47
N TYR A 397 -3.07 33.91 9.37
CA TYR A 397 -3.36 34.22 10.76
C TYR A 397 -2.38 33.45 11.65
N THR A 398 -1.44 34.15 12.28
CA THR A 398 -0.40 33.54 13.12
C THR A 398 -0.52 34.06 14.54
N PHE A 399 -0.59 33.14 15.49
CA PHE A 399 -0.65 33.40 16.91
C PHE A 399 0.44 32.58 17.63
N ALA A 400 1.09 33.16 18.64
CA ALA A 400 1.99 32.38 19.50
C ALA A 400 1.19 31.58 20.55
N THR A 401 0.32 32.25 21.30
CA THR A 401 -0.56 31.62 22.30
C THR A 401 -1.95 32.24 22.25
N VAL A 402 -2.99 31.42 22.07
CA VAL A 402 -4.40 31.87 22.10
C VAL A 402 -5.11 31.28 23.31
N ASN A 403 -5.50 32.13 24.25
CA ASN A 403 -6.29 31.75 25.41
C ASN A 403 -7.73 32.22 25.23
N ALA A 404 -8.62 31.32 24.81
CA ALA A 404 -10.04 31.62 24.59
C ALA A 404 -10.90 31.01 25.71
N GLN A 405 -11.32 31.84 26.66
CA GLN A 405 -11.88 31.39 27.93
C GLN A 405 -13.25 32.00 28.23
N ASP A 406 -14.19 31.22 28.73
CA ASP A 406 -15.45 31.71 29.30
C ASP A 406 -16.30 32.59 28.36
N ASN A 407 -16.15 32.47 27.04
CA ASN A 407 -16.94 33.21 26.05
C ASN A 407 -18.34 32.59 25.90
N THR A 408 -19.34 33.37 25.48
CA THR A 408 -20.74 32.91 25.51
C THR A 408 -21.08 31.96 24.35
N ASP A 409 -20.43 32.09 23.19
CA ASP A 409 -20.49 31.09 22.10
C ASP A 409 -19.17 30.31 22.02
N ARG A 410 -18.41 30.38 20.93
CA ARG A 410 -17.24 29.52 20.70
C ARG A 410 -15.96 30.08 21.30
N GLY A 411 -14.99 29.20 21.53
CA GLY A 411 -13.64 29.62 21.92
C GLY A 411 -12.87 30.16 20.73
N ILE A 412 -12.61 29.29 19.76
CA ILE A 412 -11.93 29.59 18.50
C ILE A 412 -12.81 29.14 17.34
N THR A 413 -13.13 30.09 16.46
CA THR A 413 -13.83 29.89 15.20
C THR A 413 -12.93 30.33 14.07
N VAL A 414 -12.64 29.41 13.15
CA VAL A 414 -11.91 29.72 11.93
C VAL A 414 -12.67 29.11 10.77
N GLN A 415 -13.38 29.96 10.06
CA GLN A 415 -14.26 29.62 8.96
C GLN A 415 -13.89 30.38 7.69
N GLY A 416 -14.02 29.77 6.51
CA GLY A 416 -13.61 30.46 5.27
C GLY A 416 -13.67 29.54 4.06
N THR A 417 -14.63 29.75 3.17
CA THR A 417 -15.12 28.78 2.17
C THR A 417 -14.14 28.28 1.07
N SER A 418 -12.81 28.40 1.22
CA SER A 418 -11.82 27.80 0.30
C SER A 418 -10.43 27.61 0.92
N THR A 419 -9.69 26.58 0.49
CA THR A 419 -8.36 26.09 0.92
C THR A 419 -7.15 27.06 0.80
N GLY A 420 -7.36 28.36 0.58
CA GLY A 420 -6.28 29.33 0.30
C GLY A 420 -5.61 29.96 1.53
N GLY A 421 -6.28 29.98 2.69
CA GLY A 421 -5.78 30.63 3.91
C GLY A 421 -5.00 29.70 4.84
N THR A 422 -4.29 30.29 5.82
CA THR A 422 -3.61 29.54 6.89
C THR A 422 -3.91 30.09 8.28
N PHE A 423 -4.17 29.21 9.24
CA PHE A 423 -4.29 29.55 10.67
C PHE A 423 -3.24 28.79 11.46
N THR A 424 -2.44 29.49 12.26
CA THR A 424 -1.37 28.90 13.07
C THR A 424 -1.47 29.39 14.51
N THR A 425 -1.45 28.46 15.46
CA THR A 425 -1.18 28.77 16.88
C THR A 425 -0.19 27.76 17.45
N THR A 426 0.74 28.21 18.31
CA THR A 426 1.79 27.34 18.88
C THR A 426 1.55 26.92 20.33
N GLY A 427 0.50 27.44 20.96
CA GLY A 427 0.07 27.09 22.31
C GLY A 427 -1.26 27.76 22.65
N GLY A 428 -1.75 27.53 23.87
CA GLY A 428 -2.99 28.16 24.34
C GLY A 428 -3.96 27.21 25.03
N THR A 429 -4.85 27.78 25.83
CA THR A 429 -5.91 27.06 26.54
C THR A 429 -7.28 27.52 26.07
N VAL A 430 -8.14 26.57 25.75
CA VAL A 430 -9.54 26.84 25.40
C VAL A 430 -10.44 26.23 26.47
N SER A 431 -11.20 27.04 27.20
CA SER A 431 -11.99 26.53 28.32
C SER A 431 -13.24 27.33 28.65
N GLY A 432 -14.28 26.65 29.12
CA GLY A 432 -15.45 27.31 29.74
C GLY A 432 -16.37 28.09 28.80
N ASN A 433 -16.20 27.95 27.48
CA ASN A 433 -17.03 28.67 26.51
C ASN A 433 -18.47 28.08 26.50
N GLY A 434 -19.48 28.80 26.00
CA GLY A 434 -20.88 28.32 26.01
C GLY A 434 -21.24 27.41 24.83
N GLY A 435 -20.54 27.58 23.70
CA GLY A 435 -20.70 26.85 22.44
C GLY A 435 -19.63 25.79 22.20
N THR A 436 -19.05 25.75 21.00
CA THR A 436 -17.97 24.82 20.65
C THR A 436 -16.62 25.38 21.09
N ALA A 437 -15.75 24.58 21.71
CA ALA A 437 -14.44 25.11 22.11
C ALA A 437 -13.59 25.46 20.88
N VAL A 438 -13.46 24.54 19.93
CA VAL A 438 -12.74 24.79 18.68
C VAL A 438 -13.57 24.33 17.49
N PHE A 439 -13.84 25.26 16.57
CA PHE A 439 -14.53 25.02 15.30
C PHE A 439 -13.65 25.51 14.14
N ILE A 440 -13.26 24.59 13.25
CA ILE A 440 -12.45 24.91 12.07
C ILE A 440 -13.08 24.27 10.83
N ASP A 441 -13.48 25.11 9.87
CA ASP A 441 -14.14 24.67 8.62
C ASP A 441 -14.14 25.76 7.52
N PRO A 442 -13.56 25.56 6.32
CA PRO A 442 -12.37 24.79 5.96
C PRO A 442 -11.12 25.70 5.91
N ILE A 443 -9.95 25.25 6.40
CA ILE A 443 -8.68 25.99 6.21
C ILE A 443 -7.46 25.06 6.35
N THR A 444 -6.29 25.51 5.87
CA THR A 444 -5.02 24.89 6.29
C THR A 444 -4.66 25.39 7.68
N ALA A 445 -4.70 24.51 8.68
CA ALA A 445 -4.45 24.87 10.07
C ALA A 445 -3.19 24.19 10.62
N HIS A 446 -2.39 24.92 11.40
CA HIS A 446 -1.28 24.41 12.19
C HIS A 446 -1.51 24.79 13.65
N VAL A 447 -2.35 24.01 14.32
CA VAL A 447 -2.82 24.30 15.67
C VAL A 447 -2.08 23.44 16.68
N VAL A 448 -1.47 24.09 17.66
CA VAL A 448 -0.98 23.48 18.89
C VAL A 448 -1.68 24.18 20.06
N LEU A 449 -2.38 23.40 20.88
CA LEU A 449 -3.00 23.85 22.12
C LEU A 449 -2.42 23.07 23.30
N ASP A 450 -2.39 23.72 24.46
CA ASP A 450 -1.95 23.11 25.70
C ASP A 450 -3.06 22.26 26.33
N SER A 451 -4.31 22.72 26.29
CA SER A 451 -5.46 21.96 26.79
C SER A 451 -6.80 22.47 26.24
N ILE A 452 -7.80 21.60 26.28
CA ILE A 452 -9.20 21.93 26.00
C ILE A 452 -10.05 21.46 27.19
N SER A 453 -10.87 22.34 27.77
CA SER A 453 -11.78 22.02 28.88
C SER A 453 -13.16 22.64 28.67
N GLN A 454 -14.08 21.88 28.10
CA GLN A 454 -15.37 22.38 27.62
C GLN A 454 -16.56 21.67 28.29
N SER A 455 -17.60 22.43 28.64
CA SER A 455 -18.86 21.89 29.15
C SER A 455 -20.03 22.58 28.44
N GLY A 456 -20.97 21.79 27.91
CA GLY A 456 -22.07 22.32 27.10
C GLY A 456 -21.69 22.44 25.61
N GLY A 457 -22.49 23.18 24.86
CA GLY A 457 -22.33 23.36 23.42
C GLY A 457 -22.79 22.17 22.57
N THR A 458 -22.74 22.35 21.25
CA THR A 458 -23.04 21.27 20.28
C THR A 458 -21.95 20.21 20.28
N SER A 459 -20.69 20.64 20.33
CA SER A 459 -19.51 19.79 20.35
C SER A 459 -18.41 20.44 21.17
N GLY A 460 -17.39 19.68 21.59
CA GLY A 460 -16.16 20.25 22.12
C GLY A 460 -15.22 20.68 21.01
N VAL A 461 -14.98 19.78 20.05
CA VAL A 461 -14.07 20.04 18.91
C VAL A 461 -14.75 19.62 17.61
N VAL A 462 -14.72 20.49 16.62
CA VAL A 462 -15.19 20.22 15.25
C VAL A 462 -14.10 20.61 14.26
N LEU A 463 -13.64 19.62 13.48
CA LEU A 463 -12.66 19.79 12.41
C LEU A 463 -13.27 19.28 11.11
N GLU A 464 -13.67 20.20 10.23
CA GLU A 464 -14.23 19.86 8.93
C GLU A 464 -13.31 20.39 7.83
N ASN A 465 -12.96 19.53 6.88
CA ASN A 465 -12.13 19.90 5.72
C ASN A 465 -10.81 20.60 6.09
N VAL A 466 -10.19 20.19 7.20
CA VAL A 466 -8.95 20.81 7.74
C VAL A 466 -7.72 20.14 7.13
N ALA A 467 -6.83 20.95 6.53
CA ALA A 467 -5.50 20.53 6.11
C ALA A 467 -4.42 20.94 7.14
N GLY A 468 -3.22 20.35 7.08
CA GLY A 468 -2.11 20.69 7.97
C GLY A 468 -2.00 19.81 9.21
N SER A 469 -2.07 20.38 10.42
CA SER A 469 -1.93 19.66 11.69
C SER A 469 -2.75 20.28 12.82
N PHE A 470 -3.36 19.44 13.64
CA PHE A 470 -4.04 19.83 14.88
C PHE A 470 -3.50 19.00 16.04
N THR A 471 -3.02 19.65 17.10
CA THR A 471 -2.43 18.98 18.26
C THR A 471 -2.91 19.61 19.56
N VAL A 472 -3.41 18.79 20.48
CA VAL A 472 -3.59 19.15 21.89
C VAL A 472 -2.56 18.37 22.70
N ASN A 473 -1.62 19.08 23.33
CA ASN A 473 -0.52 18.44 24.06
C ASN A 473 -0.95 17.87 25.41
N GLY A 474 -1.83 18.57 26.12
CA GLY A 474 -2.39 18.15 27.40
C GLY A 474 -3.74 17.45 27.26
N ALA A 475 -4.55 17.53 28.31
CA ALA A 475 -5.84 16.86 28.38
C ALA A 475 -6.91 17.58 27.54
N THR A 476 -7.77 16.79 26.92
CA THR A 476 -9.03 17.23 26.30
C THR A 476 -10.18 16.72 27.17
N THR A 477 -10.81 17.61 27.94
CA THR A 477 -11.97 17.30 28.77
C THR A 477 -13.22 17.94 28.18
N ILE A 478 -14.21 17.14 27.81
CA ILE A 478 -15.46 17.61 27.19
C ILE A 478 -16.64 17.01 27.95
N SER A 479 -17.67 17.80 28.24
CA SER A 479 -18.85 17.28 28.93
C SER A 479 -20.17 17.91 28.49
N ASN A 480 -21.26 17.17 28.63
CA ASN A 480 -22.64 17.65 28.45
C ASN A 480 -22.91 18.33 27.10
N THR A 481 -22.31 17.83 26.01
CA THR A 481 -22.57 18.31 24.64
C THR A 481 -23.95 17.85 24.17
N THR A 482 -24.57 18.57 23.23
CA THR A 482 -25.85 18.13 22.61
C THR A 482 -25.66 17.26 21.38
N GLY A 483 -24.51 17.34 20.71
CA GLY A 483 -24.08 16.49 19.59
C GLY A 483 -22.80 15.71 19.91
N PRO A 484 -22.03 15.30 18.88
CA PRO A 484 -20.77 14.59 19.08
C PRO A 484 -19.78 15.40 19.91
N ALA A 485 -19.09 14.80 20.86
CA ALA A 485 -18.12 15.55 21.66
C ALA A 485 -16.90 15.97 20.83
N ILE A 486 -16.41 15.10 19.95
CA ILE A 486 -15.39 15.41 18.94
C ILE A 486 -15.90 14.94 17.57
N ALA A 487 -15.94 15.83 16.59
CA ALA A 487 -16.31 15.54 15.21
C ALA A 487 -15.16 15.87 14.26
N ILE A 488 -14.77 14.90 13.42
CA ILE A 488 -13.71 15.05 12.43
C ILE A 488 -14.21 14.54 11.08
N SER A 489 -14.31 15.45 10.10
CA SER A 489 -14.83 15.14 8.77
C SER A 489 -13.91 15.66 7.67
N ASP A 490 -13.67 14.82 6.67
CA ASP A 490 -12.92 15.14 5.44
C ASP A 490 -11.61 15.94 5.67
N SER A 491 -10.91 15.64 6.77
CA SER A 491 -9.78 16.41 7.28
C SER A 491 -8.46 15.70 7.04
N PRO A 492 -7.69 16.05 5.99
CA PRO A 492 -6.37 15.49 5.73
C PRO A 492 -5.27 15.97 6.71
N ALA A 493 -5.61 16.77 7.73
CA ALA A 493 -4.68 17.21 8.76
C ALA A 493 -4.21 16.04 9.66
N ALA A 494 -2.93 16.05 10.06
CA ALA A 494 -2.46 15.17 11.12
C ALA A 494 -3.03 15.61 12.46
N ILE A 495 -3.90 14.78 13.08
CA ILE A 495 -4.63 15.14 14.30
C ILE A 495 -4.07 14.33 15.47
N ARG A 496 -3.70 15.02 16.54
CA ARG A 496 -3.18 14.40 17.76
C ARG A 496 -3.80 14.98 19.02
N PHE A 497 -4.26 14.12 19.90
CA PHE A 497 -4.72 14.46 21.24
C PHE A 497 -3.82 13.81 22.29
N GLY A 498 -3.70 14.44 23.45
CA GLY A 498 -3.28 13.77 24.68
C GLY A 498 -4.37 12.83 25.19
N ASP A 499 -4.56 12.78 26.51
CA ASP A 499 -5.67 12.03 27.11
C ASP A 499 -7.01 12.75 26.85
N ILE A 500 -8.03 11.97 26.49
CA ILE A 500 -9.39 12.46 26.21
C ILE A 500 -10.33 11.94 27.30
N ASN A 501 -11.06 12.85 27.94
CA ASN A 501 -12.12 12.53 28.88
C ASN A 501 -13.45 13.18 28.43
N ILE A 502 -14.42 12.36 28.08
CA ILE A 502 -15.75 12.78 27.62
C ILE A 502 -16.80 12.31 28.62
N THR A 503 -17.69 13.20 29.04
CA THR A 503 -18.79 12.87 29.98
C THR A 503 -20.14 13.33 29.44
N ASN A 504 -21.12 12.44 29.39
CA ASN A 504 -22.48 12.70 28.89
C ASN A 504 -22.52 13.36 27.49
N PRO A 505 -21.92 12.75 26.45
CA PRO A 505 -22.11 13.24 25.09
C PRO A 505 -23.59 13.08 24.68
N GLY A 506 -24.15 14.08 24.00
CA GLY A 506 -25.54 14.07 23.51
C GLY A 506 -25.76 13.17 22.30
N ALA A 507 -24.69 12.91 21.53
CA ALA A 507 -24.63 11.93 20.46
C ALA A 507 -23.38 11.06 20.62
N ASP A 508 -22.47 11.04 19.64
CA ASP A 508 -21.26 10.22 19.69
C ASP A 508 -20.19 10.79 20.62
N GLY A 509 -19.33 9.92 21.17
CA GLY A 509 -18.13 10.37 21.86
C GLY A 509 -17.16 11.02 20.87
N ILE A 510 -16.68 10.22 19.92
CA ILE A 510 -15.83 10.69 18.82
C ILE A 510 -16.41 10.16 17.51
N SER A 511 -16.74 11.06 16.59
CA SER A 511 -17.30 10.75 15.28
C SER A 511 -16.32 11.09 14.17
N PHE A 512 -16.11 10.15 13.27
CA PHE A 512 -15.32 10.31 12.05
C PHE A 512 -16.22 10.18 10.84
N ALA A 513 -16.07 11.08 9.86
CA ALA A 513 -16.77 11.02 8.59
C ALA A 513 -15.83 11.29 7.41
N GLY A 514 -16.14 10.72 6.25
CA GLY A 514 -15.39 10.98 5.02
C GLY A 514 -13.94 10.48 5.08
N VAL A 515 -13.01 11.18 4.41
CA VAL A 515 -11.59 10.78 4.33
C VAL A 515 -10.72 11.65 5.24
N ASN A 516 -10.13 11.05 6.26
CA ASN A 516 -9.25 11.76 7.21
C ASN A 516 -7.82 11.22 7.15
N ALA A 517 -6.85 12.04 7.54
CA ALA A 517 -5.51 11.55 7.84
C ALA A 517 -5.50 10.78 9.19
N ALA A 518 -4.33 10.28 9.58
CA ALA A 518 -4.21 9.51 10.81
C ALA A 518 -4.51 10.37 12.06
N VAL A 519 -5.32 9.81 12.96
CA VAL A 519 -5.67 10.42 14.24
C VAL A 519 -5.04 9.61 15.37
N VAL A 520 -4.31 10.30 16.26
CA VAL A 520 -3.62 9.69 17.39
C VAL A 520 -4.13 10.29 18.70
N ALA A 521 -4.41 9.46 19.69
CA ALA A 521 -4.85 9.86 21.03
C ALA A 521 -4.12 9.09 22.13
N GLY A 522 -4.09 9.65 23.34
CA GLY A 522 -3.63 8.97 24.55
C GLY A 522 -4.67 7.97 25.07
N ASN A 523 -4.95 8.02 26.37
CA ASN A 523 -6.04 7.28 26.99
C ASN A 523 -7.38 7.96 26.68
N ILE A 524 -8.41 7.17 26.34
CA ILE A 524 -9.74 7.67 26.08
C ILE A 524 -10.70 7.13 27.14
N VAL A 525 -11.40 8.04 27.81
CA VAL A 525 -12.48 7.73 28.75
C VAL A 525 -13.75 8.42 28.26
N ILE A 526 -14.78 7.64 27.97
CA ILE A 526 -16.12 8.12 27.63
C ILE A 526 -17.08 7.58 28.69
N SER A 527 -17.79 8.45 29.39
CA SER A 527 -18.76 8.08 30.42
C SER A 527 -20.12 8.71 30.15
N GLY A 528 -21.20 8.01 30.53
CA GLY A 528 -22.57 8.49 30.32
C GLY A 528 -22.99 8.51 28.84
N LEU A 529 -22.43 7.62 28.01
CA LEU A 529 -22.85 7.50 26.60
C LEU A 529 -24.33 7.09 26.53
N GLY A 530 -25.15 7.97 25.92
CA GLY A 530 -26.58 7.76 25.67
C GLY A 530 -26.83 6.87 24.45
N VAL A 531 -27.72 7.28 23.53
CA VAL A 531 -28.10 6.50 22.32
C VAL A 531 -27.06 6.53 21.18
N GLY A 532 -25.95 7.27 21.34
CA GLY A 532 -24.91 7.40 20.32
C GLY A 532 -23.84 6.30 20.36
N THR A 533 -22.78 6.53 19.60
CA THR A 533 -21.62 5.64 19.49
C THR A 533 -20.43 6.19 20.26
N GLY A 534 -19.67 5.35 20.97
CA GLY A 534 -18.45 5.77 21.65
C GLY A 534 -17.40 6.25 20.66
N LEU A 535 -16.96 5.37 19.76
CA LEU A 535 -16.14 5.68 18.59
C LEU A 535 -16.88 5.29 17.31
N ASP A 536 -17.32 6.28 16.54
CA ASP A 536 -18.01 6.08 15.28
C ASP A 536 -17.05 6.21 14.09
N PHE A 537 -16.73 5.08 13.45
CA PHE A 537 -16.00 5.05 12.19
C PHE A 537 -16.92 4.85 10.98
N SER A 538 -18.23 4.88 11.16
CA SER A 538 -19.16 4.46 10.14
C SER A 538 -19.06 5.31 8.87
N GLY A 539 -18.81 4.65 7.73
CA GLY A 539 -18.58 5.34 6.46
C GLY A 539 -17.30 6.21 6.38
N SER A 540 -16.42 6.17 7.38
CA SER A 540 -15.18 6.94 7.39
C SER A 540 -13.98 6.14 6.87
N LYS A 541 -12.97 6.86 6.38
CA LYS A 541 -11.62 6.34 6.12
C LYS A 541 -10.63 7.07 7.01
N THR A 542 -10.53 6.61 8.26
CA THR A 542 -9.64 7.18 9.27
C THR A 542 -8.75 6.08 9.84
N SER A 543 -7.44 6.23 9.72
CA SER A 543 -6.53 5.41 10.53
C SER A 543 -6.44 6.02 11.93
N PHE A 544 -6.56 5.20 12.96
CA PHE A 544 -6.71 5.67 14.33
C PHE A 544 -5.81 4.87 15.28
N THR A 545 -5.16 5.56 16.21
CA THR A 545 -4.38 4.91 17.26
C THR A 545 -4.66 5.55 18.61
N ALA A 546 -5.01 4.74 19.60
CA ALA A 546 -5.15 5.13 20.99
C ALA A 546 -4.34 4.21 21.92
N GLN A 547 -3.96 4.72 23.10
CA GLN A 547 -3.30 3.91 24.12
C GLN A 547 -4.30 2.93 24.76
N SER A 548 -5.43 3.44 25.24
CA SER A 548 -6.52 2.65 25.83
C SER A 548 -7.88 3.28 25.56
N LEU A 549 -8.94 2.47 25.64
CA LEU A 549 -10.32 2.91 25.43
C LEU A 549 -11.25 2.37 26.53
N ASN A 550 -11.80 3.25 27.35
CA ASN A 550 -12.81 2.91 28.34
C ASN A 550 -14.12 3.64 28.03
N ILE A 551 -15.19 2.89 27.76
CA ILE A 551 -16.52 3.42 27.45
C ILE A 551 -17.51 2.87 28.47
N THR A 552 -18.22 3.76 29.16
CA THR A 552 -19.34 3.42 30.05
C THR A 552 -20.60 4.12 29.55
N GLY A 553 -21.52 3.35 28.98
CA GLY A 553 -22.83 3.86 28.56
C GLY A 553 -23.85 3.95 29.69
N THR A 554 -25.06 4.40 29.35
CA THR A 554 -26.22 4.42 30.25
C THR A 554 -27.13 3.20 30.10
N GLY A 555 -26.80 2.27 29.21
CA GLY A 555 -27.63 1.12 28.83
C GLY A 555 -28.78 1.49 27.88
N ALA A 556 -28.67 2.63 27.17
CA ALA A 556 -29.69 3.06 26.22
C ALA A 556 -29.73 2.12 25.00
N ALA A 557 -30.93 1.73 24.57
CA ALA A 557 -31.12 0.94 23.36
C ALA A 557 -30.57 1.70 22.14
N GLY A 558 -29.86 0.99 21.25
CA GLY A 558 -29.18 1.58 20.09
C GLY A 558 -27.78 2.15 20.36
N SER A 559 -27.33 2.22 21.62
CA SER A 559 -25.98 2.69 21.96
C SER A 559 -24.90 1.71 21.53
N ILE A 560 -23.80 2.21 20.95
CA ILE A 560 -22.73 1.38 20.40
C ILE A 560 -21.38 1.76 21.03
N GLY A 561 -20.56 0.80 21.43
CA GLY A 561 -19.21 1.08 21.89
C GLY A 561 -18.31 1.56 20.75
N ILE A 562 -18.09 0.69 19.76
CA ILE A 562 -17.32 0.98 18.53
C ILE A 562 -18.15 0.56 17.32
N ASP A 563 -18.34 1.47 16.38
CA ASP A 563 -18.97 1.17 15.10
C ASP A 563 -17.94 1.18 13.97
N LEU A 564 -17.81 0.05 13.27
CA LEU A 564 -16.88 -0.15 12.15
C LEU A 564 -17.60 -0.33 10.82
N THR A 565 -18.93 -0.17 10.78
CA THR A 565 -19.73 -0.37 9.56
C THR A 565 -19.25 0.54 8.43
N SER A 566 -18.85 -0.03 7.29
CA SER A 566 -18.25 0.77 6.21
C SER A 566 -18.81 0.37 4.85
N PRO A 567 -19.65 1.20 4.21
CA PRO A 567 -20.16 0.88 2.88
C PRO A 567 -19.09 0.87 1.76
N SER A 568 -17.89 1.46 1.94
CA SER A 568 -17.12 1.84 0.74
C SER A 568 -15.67 2.33 0.92
N VAL A 569 -14.74 1.62 1.58
CA VAL A 569 -13.28 1.57 1.22
C VAL A 569 -12.44 0.76 2.23
N GLY A 570 -11.73 -0.26 1.77
CA GLY A 570 -10.73 -0.98 2.57
C GLY A 570 -9.47 -0.16 2.88
N GLY A 571 -8.78 -0.50 3.96
CA GLY A 571 -7.39 -0.08 4.24
C GLY A 571 -7.19 0.92 5.39
N ALA A 572 -8.18 1.19 6.24
CA ALA A 572 -7.95 1.90 7.50
C ALA A 572 -7.28 0.97 8.53
N VAL A 573 -6.31 1.49 9.29
CA VAL A 573 -5.68 0.78 10.41
C VAL A 573 -6.14 1.43 11.72
N ILE A 574 -6.84 0.66 12.55
CA ILE A 574 -7.42 1.11 13.81
C ILE A 574 -6.82 0.27 14.94
N THR A 575 -6.10 0.91 15.85
CA THR A 575 -5.37 0.22 16.93
C THR A 575 -5.67 0.85 18.28
N VAL A 576 -6.17 0.03 19.22
CA VAL A 576 -6.23 0.36 20.65
C VAL A 576 -5.23 -0.53 21.37
N THR A 577 -4.10 0.06 21.76
CA THR A 577 -2.85 -0.66 22.08
C THR A 577 -2.96 -1.57 23.30
N ASP A 578 -3.56 -1.07 24.39
CA ASP A 578 -3.76 -1.82 25.64
C ASP A 578 -5.20 -2.33 25.79
N GLY A 579 -6.04 -2.15 24.76
CA GLY A 579 -7.48 -2.37 24.82
C GLY A 579 -8.18 -1.50 25.87
N GLY A 580 -9.09 -2.09 26.65
CA GLY A 580 -9.83 -1.41 27.71
C GLY A 580 -11.21 -2.02 28.00
N VAL A 581 -12.05 -1.26 28.69
CA VAL A 581 -13.37 -1.72 29.15
C VAL A 581 -14.49 -0.97 28.42
N ILE A 582 -15.31 -1.71 27.67
CA ILE A 582 -16.58 -1.22 27.11
C ILE A 582 -17.72 -1.88 27.88
N THR A 583 -18.58 -1.09 28.50
CA THR A 583 -19.66 -1.60 29.35
C THR A 583 -20.91 -0.73 29.32
N ASN A 584 -22.05 -1.34 29.65
CA ASN A 584 -23.36 -0.70 29.73
C ASN A 584 -23.76 0.03 28.43
N VAL A 585 -23.40 -0.55 27.28
CA VAL A 585 -23.87 -0.17 25.94
C VAL A 585 -24.80 -1.27 25.41
N ASP A 586 -25.59 -0.96 24.38
CA ASP A 586 -26.46 -1.94 23.75
C ASP A 586 -25.65 -2.92 22.88
N THR A 587 -24.79 -2.39 22.03
CA THR A 587 -23.83 -3.16 21.22
C THR A 587 -22.39 -2.78 21.56
N GLY A 588 -21.54 -3.75 21.85
CA GLY A 588 -20.12 -3.53 22.15
C GLY A 588 -19.35 -3.06 20.91
N VAL A 589 -19.22 -3.95 19.91
CA VAL A 589 -18.63 -3.63 18.60
C VAL A 589 -19.56 -4.07 17.48
N ARG A 590 -19.75 -3.21 16.48
CA ARG A 590 -20.57 -3.48 15.29
C ARG A 590 -19.71 -3.52 14.02
N PHE A 591 -19.85 -4.58 13.24
CA PHE A 591 -19.14 -4.76 11.96
C PHE A 591 -20.02 -4.62 10.72
N GLY A 592 -21.33 -4.84 10.85
CA GLY A 592 -22.27 -4.81 9.73
C GLY A 592 -23.66 -4.37 10.19
N LEU A 593 -24.58 -4.21 9.22
CA LEU A 593 -25.97 -3.85 9.48
C LEU A 593 -26.89 -5.03 9.20
N ALA A 594 -27.24 -5.77 10.26
CA ALA A 594 -28.33 -6.73 10.32
C ALA A 594 -28.39 -7.73 9.14
N GLY A 595 -27.25 -8.31 8.78
CA GLY A 595 -27.15 -9.34 7.74
C GLY A 595 -26.98 -8.81 6.32
N SER A 596 -26.97 -7.49 6.13
CA SER A 596 -26.69 -6.88 4.83
C SER A 596 -25.18 -6.72 4.61
N PRO A 597 -24.59 -7.33 3.56
CA PRO A 597 -23.17 -7.19 3.27
C PRO A 597 -22.80 -5.80 2.72
N ALA A 598 -23.79 -4.96 2.37
CA ALA A 598 -23.57 -3.65 1.76
C ALA A 598 -22.84 -2.66 2.67
N ASN A 599 -22.83 -2.88 3.99
CA ASN A 599 -22.15 -2.04 4.97
C ASN A 599 -21.11 -2.82 5.78
N SER A 600 -20.59 -3.91 5.21
CA SER A 600 -19.55 -4.74 5.83
C SER A 600 -18.34 -3.89 6.17
N ALA A 601 -17.88 -3.96 7.42
CA ALA A 601 -16.62 -3.39 7.81
C ALA A 601 -15.48 -3.89 6.89
N ASN A 602 -14.47 -3.03 6.70
CA ASN A 602 -13.27 -3.35 5.92
C ASN A 602 -12.06 -2.57 6.45
N ALA A 603 -11.51 -3.02 7.58
CA ALA A 603 -10.39 -2.35 8.26
C ALA A 603 -9.44 -3.39 8.88
N GLU A 604 -8.21 -2.97 9.15
CA GLU A 604 -7.28 -3.68 10.04
C GLU A 604 -7.48 -3.14 11.46
N PHE A 605 -8.19 -3.89 12.28
CA PHE A 605 -8.57 -3.49 13.63
C PHE A 605 -7.85 -4.34 14.68
N THR A 606 -7.28 -3.71 15.70
CA THR A 606 -6.71 -4.40 16.87
C THR A 606 -7.22 -3.77 18.16
N PHE A 607 -7.74 -4.62 19.05
CA PHE A 607 -8.18 -4.28 20.40
C PHE A 607 -7.69 -5.36 21.37
N GLY A 608 -6.52 -5.18 21.98
CA GLY A 608 -5.89 -6.24 22.75
C GLY A 608 -5.12 -5.73 23.97
N GLY A 609 -5.26 -6.44 25.09
CA GLY A 609 -4.59 -6.18 26.35
C GLY A 609 -5.00 -7.22 27.39
N GLY A 610 -4.13 -7.52 28.36
CA GLY A 610 -4.35 -8.62 29.33
C GLY A 610 -5.55 -8.45 30.28
N SER A 611 -6.27 -7.33 30.23
CA SER A 611 -7.41 -7.02 31.10
C SER A 611 -8.59 -6.37 30.36
N SER A 612 -8.67 -6.54 29.04
CA SER A 612 -9.73 -5.96 28.20
C SER A 612 -11.05 -6.71 28.31
N SER A 613 -12.18 -5.99 28.32
CA SER A 613 -13.52 -6.59 28.33
C SER A 613 -14.53 -5.74 27.55
N ILE A 614 -15.36 -6.39 26.74
CA ILE A 614 -16.43 -5.75 25.98
C ILE A 614 -17.76 -6.40 26.37
N SER A 615 -18.69 -5.58 26.86
CA SER A 615 -20.05 -6.00 27.19
C SER A 615 -21.07 -5.21 26.38
N GLY A 616 -22.11 -5.91 25.92
CA GLY A 616 -23.27 -5.29 25.29
C GLY A 616 -24.56 -6.01 25.70
N ILE A 617 -25.64 -5.25 25.86
CA ILE A 617 -26.95 -5.78 26.24
C ILE A 617 -27.54 -6.65 25.13
N THR A 618 -27.55 -6.16 23.89
CA THR A 618 -27.98 -6.90 22.70
C THR A 618 -26.86 -7.76 22.14
N ALA A 619 -25.65 -7.19 22.03
CA ALA A 619 -24.50 -7.90 21.46
C ALA A 619 -23.18 -7.36 22.01
N SER A 620 -22.31 -8.24 22.49
CA SER A 620 -20.90 -7.88 22.74
C SER A 620 -20.14 -7.69 21.43
N LEU A 621 -20.47 -8.50 20.41
CA LEU A 621 -20.05 -8.37 19.02
C LEU A 621 -21.26 -8.55 18.10
N ASP A 622 -21.47 -7.64 17.15
CA ASP A 622 -22.46 -7.81 16.08
C ASP A 622 -21.77 -7.91 14.72
N ALA A 623 -21.55 -9.15 14.28
CA ALA A 623 -20.91 -9.49 13.01
C ALA A 623 -21.89 -9.82 11.88
N ARG A 624 -23.19 -9.56 12.08
CA ARG A 624 -24.20 -9.77 11.02
C ARG A 624 -23.95 -8.82 9.86
N GLY A 625 -23.86 -9.36 8.65
CA GLY A 625 -23.51 -8.62 7.43
C GLY A 625 -22.01 -8.37 7.25
N LEU A 626 -21.14 -8.97 8.06
CA LEU A 626 -19.69 -8.93 7.86
C LEU A 626 -19.28 -9.91 6.76
N ASN A 627 -18.57 -9.42 5.75
CA ASN A 627 -17.94 -10.24 4.72
C ASN A 627 -16.60 -10.79 5.24
N GLU A 628 -16.46 -12.12 5.23
CA GLU A 628 -15.26 -12.83 5.68
C GLU A 628 -14.00 -12.51 4.85
N GLY A 629 -14.15 -12.04 3.60
CA GLY A 629 -13.03 -11.64 2.74
C GLY A 629 -12.53 -10.20 2.95
N SER A 630 -13.12 -9.44 3.87
CA SER A 630 -12.85 -8.00 4.05
C SER A 630 -12.31 -7.67 5.43
N GLY A 631 -11.12 -7.06 5.51
CA GLY A 631 -10.49 -6.63 6.77
C GLY A 631 -10.07 -7.77 7.72
N HIS A 632 -9.42 -7.42 8.82
CA HIS A 632 -9.09 -8.31 9.93
C HIS A 632 -9.34 -7.61 11.26
N TYR A 633 -9.95 -8.31 12.22
CA TYR A 633 -10.39 -7.74 13.49
C TYR A 633 -9.85 -8.58 14.65
N ALA A 634 -8.74 -8.15 15.25
CA ALA A 634 -8.03 -8.90 16.27
C ALA A 634 -8.36 -8.42 17.69
N PHE A 635 -8.97 -9.30 18.49
CA PHE A 635 -9.36 -9.04 19.89
C PHE A 635 -8.45 -9.71 20.93
N GLY A 636 -7.50 -10.55 20.50
CA GLY A 636 -6.56 -11.23 21.40
C GLY A 636 -7.27 -12.01 22.51
N THR A 637 -7.01 -11.67 23.77
CA THR A 637 -7.60 -12.31 24.97
C THR A 637 -8.79 -11.55 25.57
N THR A 638 -9.37 -10.59 24.84
CA THR A 638 -10.50 -9.76 25.32
C THR A 638 -11.69 -10.62 25.75
N GLN A 639 -12.26 -10.33 26.91
CA GLN A 639 -13.44 -11.01 27.43
C GLN A 639 -14.72 -10.40 26.85
N PHE A 640 -15.67 -11.25 26.45
CA PHE A 640 -16.97 -10.82 25.93
C PHE A 640 -18.10 -11.19 26.89
N ALA A 641 -18.90 -10.20 27.29
CA ALA A 641 -20.06 -10.40 28.17
C ALA A 641 -21.35 -9.94 27.47
N GLY A 642 -22.08 -10.90 26.90
CA GLY A 642 -23.27 -10.69 26.07
C GLY A 642 -23.22 -11.55 24.81
N PRO A 643 -24.30 -11.63 24.02
CA PRO A 643 -24.33 -12.41 22.79
C PRO A 643 -23.25 -12.00 21.78
N GLN A 644 -22.75 -12.94 20.98
CA GLN A 644 -22.00 -12.63 19.75
C GLN A 644 -22.93 -12.98 18.59
N LEU A 645 -23.38 -11.97 17.85
CA LEU A 645 -24.34 -12.13 16.77
C LEU A 645 -23.60 -12.31 15.44
N TYR A 646 -24.10 -13.24 14.64
CA TYR A 646 -23.59 -13.57 13.31
C TYR A 646 -24.76 -14.05 12.44
N ASP A 647 -24.55 -14.11 11.13
CA ASP A 647 -25.58 -14.59 10.21
C ASP A 647 -25.67 -16.12 10.29
N LEU A 648 -26.83 -16.62 10.74
CA LEU A 648 -27.11 -18.05 10.78
C LEU A 648 -27.30 -18.56 9.36
N ARG A 649 -26.80 -19.78 9.09
CA ARG A 649 -27.10 -20.48 7.84
C ARG A 649 -28.51 -21.04 7.88
N ASN A 650 -29.21 -20.97 6.74
CA ASN A 650 -30.60 -21.40 6.61
C ASN A 650 -30.70 -22.93 6.48
N TYR A 651 -30.42 -23.66 7.57
CA TYR A 651 -30.55 -25.12 7.60
C TYR A 651 -31.98 -25.57 7.87
N ILE A 652 -32.40 -26.60 7.15
CA ILE A 652 -33.66 -27.31 7.38
C ILE A 652 -33.33 -28.79 7.54
N PHE A 653 -33.40 -29.29 8.78
CA PHE A 653 -33.14 -30.70 9.07
C PHE A 653 -34.40 -31.54 8.84
N VAL A 654 -34.31 -32.56 7.99
CA VAL A 654 -35.45 -33.34 7.49
C VAL A 654 -35.26 -34.83 7.80
N ALA A 655 -36.32 -35.53 8.18
CA ALA A 655 -36.24 -36.97 8.39
C ALA A 655 -37.54 -37.71 8.08
N ALA A 656 -37.43 -39.03 7.90
CA ALA A 656 -38.57 -39.89 7.61
C ALA A 656 -39.63 -39.83 8.72
N GLY A 657 -40.88 -39.55 8.34
CA GLY A 657 -42.04 -39.50 9.26
C GLY A 657 -42.03 -38.36 10.29
N ALA A 658 -41.14 -37.37 10.13
CA ALA A 658 -41.07 -36.21 11.03
C ALA A 658 -42.13 -35.14 10.69
N SER A 659 -42.42 -34.25 11.64
CA SER A 659 -43.47 -33.23 11.51
C SER A 659 -43.14 -31.92 12.24
N GLY A 660 -41.88 -31.72 12.62
CA GLY A 660 -41.38 -30.53 13.30
C GLY A 660 -41.08 -29.37 12.35
N GLY A 661 -40.37 -28.36 12.85
CA GLY A 661 -40.03 -27.14 12.10
C GLY A 661 -38.72 -27.20 11.32
N GLY A 662 -37.89 -28.23 11.52
CA GLY A 662 -36.60 -28.39 10.84
C GLY A 662 -35.47 -27.53 11.41
N THR A 663 -35.67 -26.94 12.60
CA THR A 663 -34.73 -25.96 13.19
C THR A 663 -33.47 -26.59 13.81
N SER A 664 -33.47 -27.91 14.06
CA SER A 664 -32.35 -28.63 14.65
C SER A 664 -32.45 -30.14 14.41
N ILE A 665 -31.40 -30.91 14.70
CA ILE A 665 -31.44 -32.39 14.68
C ILE A 665 -32.43 -33.01 15.68
N THR A 666 -32.92 -32.22 16.64
CA THR A 666 -33.95 -32.64 17.61
C THR A 666 -35.36 -32.18 17.24
N ASP A 667 -35.50 -31.29 16.25
CA ASP A 667 -36.75 -30.76 15.70
C ASP A 667 -36.74 -30.89 14.18
N LEU A 668 -36.97 -32.11 13.70
CA LEU A 668 -36.87 -32.49 12.29
C LEU A 668 -38.17 -32.18 11.54
N ALA A 669 -38.07 -31.61 10.35
CA ALA A 669 -39.20 -31.34 9.46
C ALA A 669 -39.61 -32.56 8.61
N SER A 670 -40.85 -32.53 8.10
CA SER A 670 -41.28 -33.46 7.04
C SER A 670 -40.62 -33.13 5.71
N ILE A 671 -40.54 -34.11 4.81
CA ILE A 671 -40.00 -33.90 3.45
C ILE A 671 -40.89 -32.95 2.65
N ASP A 672 -42.22 -33.07 2.75
CA ASP A 672 -43.18 -32.15 2.10
C ASP A 672 -42.98 -30.68 2.53
N TYR A 673 -42.61 -30.45 3.80
CA TYR A 673 -42.32 -29.10 4.26
C TYR A 673 -41.05 -28.56 3.60
N ALA A 674 -39.99 -29.37 3.59
CA ALA A 674 -38.73 -28.98 2.97
C ALA A 674 -38.85 -28.76 1.46
N ASP A 675 -39.64 -29.57 0.76
CA ASP A 675 -39.92 -29.46 -0.67
C ASP A 675 -40.71 -28.17 -1.01
N SER A 676 -41.45 -27.62 -0.04
CA SER A 676 -42.15 -26.34 -0.21
C SER A 676 -41.25 -25.10 -0.08
N ILE A 677 -39.99 -25.26 0.32
CA ILE A 677 -39.06 -24.14 0.55
C ILE A 677 -38.47 -23.67 -0.77
N THR A 678 -38.64 -22.38 -1.06
CA THR A 678 -38.16 -21.76 -2.31
C THR A 678 -36.99 -20.78 -2.12
N ALA A 679 -36.52 -20.61 -0.87
CA ALA A 679 -35.39 -19.73 -0.57
C ALA A 679 -34.11 -20.29 -1.19
N SER A 680 -33.41 -19.48 -1.98
CA SER A 680 -32.22 -19.90 -2.73
C SER A 680 -31.00 -20.19 -1.84
N ASP A 681 -30.99 -19.70 -0.61
CA ASP A 681 -29.93 -19.93 0.38
C ASP A 681 -30.22 -21.10 1.33
N ALA A 682 -31.33 -21.81 1.12
CA ALA A 682 -31.73 -22.94 1.95
C ALA A 682 -30.79 -24.14 1.78
N ILE A 683 -30.37 -24.71 2.90
CA ILE A 683 -29.60 -25.94 2.98
C ILE A 683 -30.48 -27.01 3.63
N ILE A 684 -30.99 -27.92 2.82
CA ILE A 684 -31.85 -29.01 3.26
C ILE A 684 -30.95 -30.18 3.68
N VAL A 685 -30.95 -30.49 4.98
CA VAL A 685 -30.11 -31.54 5.57
C VAL A 685 -30.96 -32.78 5.86
N LEU A 686 -30.79 -33.82 5.06
CA LEU A 686 -31.42 -35.12 5.27
C LEU A 686 -30.75 -35.85 6.43
N VAL A 687 -31.52 -36.20 7.45
CA VAL A 687 -31.06 -36.88 8.67
C VAL A 687 -31.50 -38.35 8.62
N ASN A 688 -30.56 -39.26 8.81
CA ASN A 688 -30.81 -40.69 8.66
C ASN A 688 -31.62 -41.25 9.84
N ARG A 689 -32.96 -41.23 9.72
CA ARG A 689 -33.92 -41.84 10.67
C ARG A 689 -34.80 -42.91 10.01
N GLY A 690 -34.35 -43.46 8.88
CA GLY A 690 -35.13 -44.32 7.98
C GLY A 690 -35.14 -43.77 6.55
N THR A 691 -35.77 -44.50 5.63
CA THR A 691 -35.93 -44.05 4.24
C THR A 691 -36.90 -42.88 4.18
N ILE A 692 -36.43 -41.77 3.62
CA ILE A 692 -37.21 -40.57 3.37
C ILE A 692 -37.88 -40.77 2.01
N ASP A 693 -39.21 -40.81 1.98
CA ASP A 693 -39.99 -41.01 0.76
C ASP A 693 -40.75 -39.73 0.43
N ASP A 694 -40.37 -39.10 -0.68
CA ASP A 694 -41.13 -38.02 -1.29
C ASP A 694 -41.97 -38.61 -2.43
N ALA A 695 -43.26 -38.79 -2.17
CA ALA A 695 -44.17 -39.43 -3.12
C ALA A 695 -44.30 -38.67 -4.45
N THR A 696 -43.97 -37.38 -4.49
CA THR A 696 -43.99 -36.57 -5.74
C THR A 696 -42.61 -36.36 -6.35
N GLY A 697 -41.55 -36.66 -5.59
CA GLY A 697 -40.17 -36.37 -5.96
C GLY A 697 -39.74 -35.00 -5.44
N PHE A 698 -38.50 -34.89 -4.97
CA PHE A 698 -38.00 -33.70 -4.31
C PHE A 698 -37.52 -32.66 -5.33
N SER A 699 -38.03 -31.43 -5.27
CA SER A 699 -37.74 -30.37 -6.22
C SER A 699 -36.92 -29.25 -5.58
N LEU A 700 -35.72 -29.01 -6.10
CA LEU A 700 -34.87 -27.91 -5.66
C LEU A 700 -35.13 -26.65 -6.50
N SER A 701 -35.31 -25.52 -5.80
CA SER A 701 -35.23 -24.18 -6.39
C SER A 701 -33.77 -23.80 -6.66
N ASP A 702 -33.55 -22.78 -7.50
CA ASP A 702 -32.21 -22.29 -7.85
C ASP A 702 -31.36 -21.97 -6.60
N GLY A 703 -30.11 -22.45 -6.59
CA GLY A 703 -29.09 -22.18 -5.57
C GLY A 703 -29.15 -23.07 -4.31
N GLN A 704 -30.22 -23.84 -4.13
CA GLN A 704 -30.37 -24.68 -2.94
C GLN A 704 -29.37 -25.84 -2.86
N GLU A 705 -29.06 -26.22 -1.61
CA GLU A 705 -28.24 -27.39 -1.29
C GLU A 705 -29.09 -28.48 -0.65
N LEU A 706 -28.92 -29.73 -1.10
CA LEU A 706 -29.46 -30.93 -0.48
C LEU A 706 -28.30 -31.80 -0.01
N ALA A 707 -28.15 -31.96 1.30
CA ALA A 707 -27.01 -32.62 1.90
C ALA A 707 -27.42 -33.61 2.99
N SER A 708 -26.49 -34.48 3.40
CA SER A 708 -26.66 -35.37 4.55
C SER A 708 -25.35 -35.55 5.32
N PHE A 709 -25.36 -36.30 6.41
CA PHE A 709 -24.19 -36.60 7.25
C PHE A 709 -23.35 -37.77 6.71
N GLY A 710 -23.49 -38.13 5.43
CA GLY A 710 -22.67 -39.16 4.80
C GLY A 710 -21.19 -38.78 4.77
N ASN A 711 -20.32 -39.78 4.57
CA ASN A 711 -18.86 -39.59 4.49
C ASN A 711 -18.23 -38.82 5.68
N GLY A 712 -18.92 -38.77 6.84
CA GLY A 712 -18.46 -38.06 8.03
C GLY A 712 -18.73 -36.56 8.02
N ARG A 713 -19.56 -36.05 7.09
CA ARG A 713 -19.92 -34.63 6.99
C ARG A 713 -20.57 -34.15 8.30
N ALA A 714 -20.18 -32.96 8.72
CA ALA A 714 -20.80 -32.19 9.80
C ALA A 714 -21.23 -30.82 9.24
N PHE A 715 -22.23 -30.22 9.87
CA PHE A 715 -22.75 -28.89 9.50
C PHE A 715 -22.43 -27.90 10.62
N SER A 716 -22.17 -26.64 10.31
CA SER A 716 -22.05 -25.57 11.32
C SER A 716 -23.23 -24.63 11.19
N LEU A 717 -23.96 -24.35 12.27
CA LEU A 717 -25.03 -23.32 12.31
C LEU A 717 -24.54 -21.92 11.91
N GLY A 718 -23.23 -21.74 11.76
CA GLY A 718 -22.54 -20.47 11.58
C GLY A 718 -21.89 -20.03 12.88
N GLY A 719 -21.03 -19.03 12.76
CA GLY A 719 -20.46 -18.28 13.87
C GLY A 719 -19.89 -16.96 13.37
N VAL A 720 -19.17 -16.26 14.24
CA VAL A 720 -18.50 -15.02 13.87
C VAL A 720 -17.49 -15.34 12.75
N PRO A 721 -17.51 -14.60 11.61
CA PRO A 721 -16.59 -14.83 10.49
C PRO A 721 -15.11 -14.94 10.89
N LEU A 722 -14.32 -15.77 10.19
CA LEU A 722 -12.94 -16.11 10.60
C LEU A 722 -11.97 -14.92 10.56
N ASN A 723 -12.31 -13.86 9.85
CA ASN A 723 -11.55 -12.61 9.86
C ASN A 723 -11.66 -11.82 11.20
N VAL A 724 -12.54 -12.24 12.12
CA VAL A 724 -12.61 -11.71 13.50
C VAL A 724 -11.90 -12.68 14.45
N THR A 725 -10.70 -12.37 14.89
CA THR A 725 -9.88 -13.31 15.68
C THR A 725 -9.87 -12.98 17.17
N GLY A 726 -9.86 -14.00 18.03
CA GLY A 726 -9.69 -13.86 19.47
C GLY A 726 -9.99 -15.15 20.21
N THR A 727 -9.41 -15.36 21.40
CA THR A 727 -9.57 -16.61 22.16
C THR A 727 -11.01 -16.88 22.61
N ASN A 728 -11.81 -15.82 22.71
CA ASN A 728 -13.19 -15.87 23.18
C ASN A 728 -14.19 -15.54 22.05
N VAL A 729 -13.78 -15.57 20.77
CA VAL A 729 -14.67 -15.39 19.61
C VAL A 729 -15.27 -16.74 19.21
N HIS A 730 -16.59 -16.79 19.04
CA HIS A 730 -17.31 -18.03 18.72
C HIS A 730 -17.41 -18.22 17.21
N HIS A 731 -16.54 -19.08 16.64
CA HIS A 731 -16.46 -19.25 15.19
C HIS A 731 -17.42 -20.27 14.60
N ASP A 732 -17.76 -21.38 15.28
CA ASP A 732 -18.69 -22.40 14.76
C ASP A 732 -19.14 -23.38 15.86
N GLU A 733 -20.44 -23.72 15.90
CA GLU A 733 -20.97 -24.86 16.65
C GLU A 733 -21.24 -26.03 15.67
N SER A 734 -20.48 -27.11 15.78
CA SER A 734 -20.57 -28.27 14.87
C SER A 734 -21.75 -29.18 15.23
N ILE A 735 -22.60 -29.42 14.25
CA ILE A 735 -23.67 -30.43 14.25
C ILE A 735 -23.16 -31.66 13.51
N SER A 736 -23.22 -32.82 14.17
CA SER A 736 -22.92 -34.12 13.58
C SER A 736 -24.05 -35.11 13.86
N ASP A 737 -24.23 -36.09 12.97
CA ASP A 737 -25.12 -37.23 13.20
C ASP A 737 -24.38 -38.55 12.99
N SER A 738 -24.36 -39.37 14.04
CA SER A 738 -23.72 -40.69 14.03
C SER A 738 -24.35 -41.72 13.08
N ALA A 739 -25.57 -41.48 12.58
CA ALA A 739 -26.25 -42.40 11.67
C ALA A 739 -25.79 -42.26 10.20
N GLY A 740 -25.00 -41.23 9.86
CA GLY A 740 -24.42 -41.07 8.52
C GLY A 740 -25.42 -40.72 7.43
N ALA A 741 -25.14 -41.16 6.19
CA ALA A 741 -25.92 -40.81 4.99
C ALA A 741 -27.38 -41.26 5.08
N ALA A 742 -28.30 -40.32 4.86
CA ALA A 742 -29.72 -40.62 4.70
C ALA A 742 -30.02 -41.23 3.32
N THR A 743 -31.14 -41.93 3.21
CA THR A 743 -31.65 -42.48 1.94
C THR A 743 -32.94 -41.78 1.53
N LEU A 744 -32.93 -41.16 0.36
CA LEU A 744 -34.09 -40.56 -0.30
C LEU A 744 -34.65 -41.51 -1.37
N THR A 745 -35.96 -41.56 -1.51
CA THR A 745 -36.68 -42.27 -2.58
C THR A 745 -37.89 -41.47 -3.02
N SER A 746 -38.42 -41.81 -4.19
CA SER A 746 -39.79 -41.45 -4.57
C SER A 746 -40.60 -42.72 -4.85
N SER A 747 -41.66 -42.94 -4.08
CA SER A 747 -42.63 -44.01 -4.34
C SER A 747 -43.62 -43.67 -5.47
N GLY A 748 -43.62 -42.42 -5.94
CA GLY A 748 -44.38 -41.97 -7.10
C GLY A 748 -43.76 -42.36 -8.44
N GLY A 749 -44.41 -41.92 -9.52
CA GLY A 749 -43.96 -42.18 -10.90
C GLY A 749 -42.90 -41.21 -11.44
N GLY A 750 -42.33 -40.33 -10.61
CA GLY A 750 -41.45 -39.22 -11.01
C GLY A 750 -39.97 -39.43 -10.68
N ASP A 751 -39.18 -38.39 -10.95
CA ASP A 751 -37.76 -38.32 -10.60
C ASP A 751 -37.60 -38.19 -9.08
N VAL A 752 -36.52 -38.74 -8.50
CA VAL A 752 -36.30 -38.63 -7.05
C VAL A 752 -35.86 -37.22 -6.65
N VAL A 753 -34.97 -36.62 -7.44
CA VAL A 753 -34.53 -35.23 -7.29
C VAL A 753 -34.63 -34.49 -8.63
N THR A 754 -35.39 -33.41 -8.66
CA THR A 754 -35.47 -32.46 -9.78
C THR A 754 -34.69 -31.18 -9.44
N LEU A 755 -33.83 -30.74 -10.36
CA LEU A 755 -32.89 -29.64 -10.12
C LEU A 755 -33.35 -28.31 -10.74
N GLY A 756 -33.04 -27.21 -10.05
CA GLY A 756 -32.90 -25.85 -10.56
C GLY A 756 -31.44 -25.49 -10.87
N ASN A 757 -31.18 -24.21 -11.11
CA ASN A 757 -29.85 -23.70 -11.44
C ASN A 757 -28.93 -23.66 -10.22
N GLY A 758 -27.68 -24.13 -10.37
CA GLY A 758 -26.65 -23.97 -9.35
C GLY A 758 -26.85 -24.79 -8.07
N ASN A 759 -27.64 -25.86 -8.13
CA ASN A 759 -27.87 -26.71 -6.96
C ASN A 759 -26.64 -27.52 -6.56
N THR A 760 -26.63 -27.92 -5.29
CA THR A 760 -25.55 -28.72 -4.70
C THR A 760 -26.13 -29.95 -4.00
N LEU A 761 -25.62 -31.15 -4.30
CA LEU A 761 -26.08 -32.44 -3.77
C LEU A 761 -24.93 -33.17 -3.07
N LEU A 762 -25.01 -33.39 -1.75
CA LEU A 762 -23.85 -33.86 -0.97
C LEU A 762 -24.16 -35.06 -0.06
N ASP A 763 -23.42 -36.15 -0.23
CA ASP A 763 -23.25 -37.26 0.72
C ASP A 763 -24.54 -37.95 1.19
N PHE A 764 -25.50 -38.15 0.30
CA PHE A 764 -26.71 -38.92 0.57
C PHE A 764 -26.90 -40.06 -0.44
N ASN A 765 -27.82 -40.97 -0.12
CA ASN A 765 -28.18 -42.09 -0.97
C ASN A 765 -29.54 -41.85 -1.62
N ILE A 766 -29.68 -42.25 -2.87
CA ILE A 766 -30.96 -42.41 -3.58
C ILE A 766 -31.17 -43.92 -3.78
N ALA A 767 -32.31 -44.44 -3.34
CA ALA A 767 -32.62 -45.86 -3.49
C ALA A 767 -34.10 -46.09 -3.79
N GLY A 768 -34.41 -46.47 -5.04
CA GLY A 768 -35.78 -46.56 -5.54
C GLY A 768 -36.19 -45.32 -6.34
N GLY A 769 -37.31 -45.42 -7.06
CA GLY A 769 -37.79 -44.40 -8.00
C GLY A 769 -38.12 -44.99 -9.37
N ALA A 770 -39.23 -44.56 -9.98
CA ALA A 770 -39.65 -45.06 -11.28
C ALA A 770 -38.94 -44.38 -12.47
N ALA A 771 -38.36 -43.19 -12.26
CA ALA A 771 -37.70 -42.38 -13.28
C ALA A 771 -36.21 -42.11 -12.92
N ALA A 772 -35.70 -40.90 -13.14
CA ALA A 772 -34.30 -40.59 -12.84
C ALA A 772 -34.06 -40.43 -11.32
N GLY A 773 -32.88 -40.84 -10.84
CA GLY A 773 -32.45 -40.50 -9.49
C GLY A 773 -32.21 -39.00 -9.35
N ILE A 774 -31.48 -38.42 -10.29
CA ILE A 774 -31.22 -36.98 -10.37
C ILE A 774 -31.52 -36.52 -11.78
N HIS A 775 -32.39 -35.51 -11.92
CA HIS A 775 -32.77 -34.93 -13.21
C HIS A 775 -32.57 -33.41 -13.23
N GLY A 776 -31.72 -32.96 -14.15
CA GLY A 776 -31.53 -31.54 -14.47
C GLY A 776 -31.98 -31.23 -15.89
N LEU A 777 -33.05 -30.45 -16.01
CA LEU A 777 -33.60 -30.00 -17.29
C LEU A 777 -33.32 -28.52 -17.51
N GLY A 778 -32.46 -28.20 -18.48
CA GLY A 778 -32.14 -26.83 -18.87
C GLY A 778 -31.36 -26.02 -17.83
N ILE A 779 -30.80 -26.68 -16.81
CA ILE A 779 -30.13 -26.01 -15.69
C ILE A 779 -28.80 -25.37 -16.10
N ASN A 780 -28.39 -24.36 -15.34
CA ASN A 780 -27.08 -23.72 -15.41
C ASN A 780 -26.33 -23.96 -14.09
N GLY A 781 -25.47 -24.99 -14.09
CA GLY A 781 -24.66 -25.35 -12.93
C GLY A 781 -25.28 -26.43 -12.04
N LEU A 782 -24.43 -27.33 -11.57
CA LEU A 782 -24.75 -28.39 -10.60
C LEU A 782 -23.45 -28.84 -9.91
N THR A 783 -23.50 -29.07 -8.60
CA THR A 783 -22.44 -29.77 -7.86
C THR A 783 -23.03 -31.05 -7.24
N VAL A 784 -22.36 -32.18 -7.42
CA VAL A 784 -22.69 -33.46 -6.77
C VAL A 784 -21.44 -33.98 -6.09
N GLN A 785 -21.53 -34.42 -4.85
CA GLN A 785 -20.42 -35.07 -4.14
C GLN A 785 -20.90 -36.26 -3.31
N GLY A 786 -20.23 -37.41 -3.43
CA GLY A 786 -20.42 -38.55 -2.54
C GLY A 786 -21.81 -39.16 -2.57
N VAL A 787 -22.55 -39.00 -3.68
CA VAL A 787 -23.92 -39.49 -3.83
C VAL A 787 -23.93 -40.92 -4.39
N THR A 788 -24.74 -41.79 -3.80
CA THR A 788 -24.99 -43.15 -4.32
C THR A 788 -26.43 -43.26 -4.82
N VAL A 789 -26.64 -43.64 -6.09
CA VAL A 789 -27.95 -43.83 -6.72
C VAL A 789 -28.15 -45.30 -7.04
N SER A 790 -29.29 -45.89 -6.63
CA SER A 790 -29.57 -47.31 -6.85
C SER A 790 -31.03 -47.62 -7.17
N ASN A 791 -31.27 -48.63 -8.00
CA ASN A 791 -32.62 -49.13 -8.34
C ASN A 791 -33.57 -48.05 -8.91
N VAL A 792 -33.03 -47.19 -9.79
CA VAL A 792 -33.76 -46.14 -10.54
C VAL A 792 -33.82 -46.50 -12.02
N ALA A 793 -34.59 -45.77 -12.84
CA ALA A 793 -34.53 -45.94 -14.29
C ALA A 793 -33.24 -45.36 -14.86
N THR A 794 -32.96 -44.09 -14.54
CA THR A 794 -31.72 -43.40 -14.94
C THR A 794 -30.99 -42.88 -13.70
N GLY A 795 -29.66 -43.05 -13.60
CA GLY A 795 -28.90 -42.55 -12.44
C GLY A 795 -28.86 -41.02 -12.38
N LEU A 796 -28.07 -40.42 -13.28
CA LEU A 796 -27.94 -38.97 -13.46
C LEU A 796 -28.38 -38.60 -14.88
N PHE A 797 -29.41 -37.78 -15.00
CA PHE A 797 -29.97 -37.31 -16.27
C PHE A 797 -29.76 -35.80 -16.41
N LEU A 798 -28.87 -35.40 -17.32
CA LEU A 798 -28.64 -34.01 -17.69
C LEU A 798 -29.17 -33.74 -19.11
N ASP A 799 -30.27 -33.00 -19.21
CA ASP A 799 -30.95 -32.63 -20.46
C ASP A 799 -30.87 -31.12 -20.71
N GLY A 800 -30.31 -30.71 -21.85
CA GLY A 800 -30.23 -29.30 -22.24
C GLY A 800 -29.37 -28.43 -21.29
N VAL A 801 -28.47 -29.05 -20.53
CA VAL A 801 -27.69 -28.37 -19.49
C VAL A 801 -26.62 -27.46 -20.08
N THR A 802 -26.47 -26.30 -19.44
CA THR A 802 -25.46 -25.27 -19.75
C THR A 802 -24.61 -24.97 -18.51
N GLY A 803 -23.54 -24.18 -18.65
CA GLY A 803 -22.67 -23.84 -17.53
C GLY A 803 -21.73 -24.98 -17.11
N THR A 804 -21.38 -25.04 -15.82
CA THR A 804 -20.41 -26.02 -15.27
C THR A 804 -21.09 -26.98 -14.32
N VAL A 805 -20.98 -28.27 -14.59
CA VAL A 805 -21.42 -29.35 -13.69
C VAL A 805 -20.18 -30.02 -13.09
N SER A 806 -20.10 -30.11 -11.77
CA SER A 806 -19.06 -30.81 -11.04
C SER A 806 -19.66 -32.02 -10.34
N VAL A 807 -19.09 -33.20 -10.55
CA VAL A 807 -19.51 -34.44 -9.90
C VAL A 807 -18.29 -35.08 -9.28
N ASP A 808 -18.31 -35.31 -7.98
CA ASP A 808 -17.21 -35.91 -7.22
C ASP A 808 -17.71 -37.18 -6.55
N ASP A 809 -17.08 -38.33 -6.81
CA ASP A 809 -17.47 -39.61 -6.21
C ASP A 809 -18.97 -39.99 -6.37
N LEU A 810 -19.40 -40.29 -7.60
CA LEU A 810 -20.76 -40.75 -7.91
C LEU A 810 -20.80 -42.27 -8.10
N THR A 811 -21.67 -42.96 -7.36
CA THR A 811 -21.94 -44.38 -7.58
C THR A 811 -23.36 -44.61 -8.11
N VAL A 812 -23.51 -45.24 -9.27
CA VAL A 812 -24.80 -45.66 -9.84
C VAL A 812 -24.87 -47.19 -9.91
N GLN A 813 -25.92 -47.78 -9.32
CA GLN A 813 -26.10 -49.23 -9.27
C GLN A 813 -27.48 -49.61 -9.80
N THR A 814 -27.54 -50.70 -10.58
CA THR A 814 -28.79 -51.36 -11.01
C THR A 814 -29.80 -50.42 -11.66
N ALA A 815 -29.33 -49.47 -12.48
CA ALA A 815 -30.20 -48.63 -13.29
C ALA A 815 -30.96 -49.49 -14.32
N SER A 816 -32.30 -49.42 -14.33
CA SER A 816 -33.10 -50.24 -15.25
C SER A 816 -33.01 -49.77 -16.70
N GLU A 817 -32.47 -48.57 -16.94
CA GLU A 817 -32.17 -48.03 -18.27
C GLU A 817 -30.70 -47.57 -18.35
N ILE A 818 -30.37 -46.35 -17.93
CA ILE A 818 -29.07 -45.74 -18.19
C ILE A 818 -28.39 -45.29 -16.89
N GLY A 819 -27.07 -45.44 -16.79
CA GLY A 819 -26.32 -44.91 -15.64
C GLY A 819 -26.28 -43.37 -15.63
N ILE A 820 -25.64 -42.79 -16.64
CA ILE A 820 -25.51 -41.35 -16.84
C ILE A 820 -25.96 -40.98 -18.25
N VAL A 821 -26.82 -39.96 -18.37
CA VAL A 821 -27.29 -39.39 -19.64
C VAL A 821 -26.81 -37.94 -19.75
N LEU A 822 -26.10 -37.66 -20.84
CA LEU A 822 -25.77 -36.30 -21.29
C LEU A 822 -26.49 -36.07 -22.62
N VAL A 823 -27.62 -35.35 -22.60
CA VAL A 823 -28.41 -35.13 -23.82
C VAL A 823 -28.64 -33.65 -24.09
N GLY A 824 -28.51 -33.25 -25.36
CA GLY A 824 -28.76 -31.87 -25.81
C GLY A 824 -27.91 -30.81 -25.10
N SER A 825 -26.86 -31.21 -24.39
CA SER A 825 -26.14 -30.38 -23.44
C SER A 825 -24.86 -29.82 -24.05
N SER A 826 -24.56 -28.57 -23.72
CA SER A 826 -23.33 -27.85 -24.11
C SER A 826 -22.46 -27.48 -22.91
N ALA A 827 -22.80 -27.99 -21.73
CA ALA A 827 -22.09 -27.74 -20.48
C ALA A 827 -20.66 -28.31 -20.46
N THR A 828 -19.86 -27.76 -19.55
CA THR A 828 -18.64 -28.41 -19.07
C THR A 828 -19.01 -29.30 -17.89
N VAL A 829 -18.86 -30.60 -18.01
CA VAL A 829 -19.22 -31.61 -17.01
C VAL A 829 -17.95 -32.30 -16.55
N ASN A 830 -17.56 -32.07 -15.31
CA ASN A 830 -16.32 -32.58 -14.73
C ASN A 830 -16.65 -33.62 -13.66
N PHE A 831 -16.33 -34.88 -13.93
CA PHE A 831 -16.37 -35.97 -12.98
C PHE A 831 -14.99 -36.14 -12.35
N THR A 832 -14.83 -35.61 -11.13
CA THR A 832 -13.66 -35.81 -10.28
C THR A 832 -13.88 -37.00 -9.35
N GLY A 833 -12.80 -37.55 -8.80
CA GLY A 833 -12.91 -38.75 -7.97
C GLY A 833 -13.37 -39.98 -8.76
N ASN A 834 -13.94 -40.98 -8.06
CA ASN A 834 -14.38 -42.23 -8.67
C ASN A 834 -15.85 -42.18 -9.08
N THR A 835 -16.11 -42.23 -10.38
CA THR A 835 -17.46 -42.48 -10.90
C THR A 835 -17.64 -43.97 -11.20
N LYS A 836 -18.51 -44.64 -10.43
CA LYS A 836 -18.76 -46.08 -10.57
C LYS A 836 -20.16 -46.37 -11.09
N ILE A 837 -20.27 -47.13 -12.17
CA ILE A 837 -21.55 -47.58 -12.73
C ILE A 837 -21.59 -49.09 -12.80
N THR A 838 -22.58 -49.71 -12.17
CA THR A 838 -22.76 -51.16 -12.16
C THR A 838 -24.13 -51.60 -12.67
N ASN A 839 -24.15 -52.53 -13.62
CA ASN A 839 -25.36 -53.17 -14.14
C ASN A 839 -26.44 -52.21 -14.68
N ALA A 840 -26.07 -51.15 -15.40
CA ALA A 840 -27.02 -50.32 -16.14
C ALA A 840 -27.51 -51.05 -17.39
N THR A 841 -28.82 -51.28 -17.53
CA THR A 841 -29.37 -52.26 -18.49
C THR A 841 -29.14 -51.87 -19.96
N SER A 842 -29.33 -50.60 -20.32
CA SER A 842 -29.21 -50.10 -21.70
C SER A 842 -27.82 -49.55 -21.99
N ALA A 843 -27.34 -48.60 -21.18
CA ALA A 843 -26.03 -47.99 -21.31
C ALA A 843 -25.48 -47.56 -19.93
N ALA A 844 -24.17 -47.66 -19.70
CA ALA A 844 -23.60 -47.04 -18.50
C ALA A 844 -23.49 -45.51 -18.68
N LEU A 845 -22.92 -45.04 -19.79
CA LEU A 845 -22.89 -43.64 -20.18
C LEU A 845 -23.47 -43.46 -21.59
N SER A 846 -24.45 -42.56 -21.74
CA SER A 846 -24.99 -42.15 -23.04
C SER A 846 -24.80 -40.64 -23.27
N ALA A 847 -24.01 -40.29 -24.27
CA ALA A 847 -23.89 -38.92 -24.78
C ALA A 847 -24.68 -38.80 -26.09
N ASN A 848 -25.74 -38.00 -26.11
CA ASN A 848 -26.68 -37.89 -27.22
C ASN A 848 -26.90 -36.44 -27.62
N ASN A 849 -26.49 -36.04 -28.83
CA ASN A 849 -26.45 -34.63 -29.22
C ASN A 849 -25.70 -33.77 -28.17
N PHE A 850 -24.60 -34.30 -27.66
CA PHE A 850 -23.76 -33.63 -26.67
C PHE A 850 -22.67 -32.84 -27.39
N ASP A 851 -22.62 -31.54 -27.15
CA ASP A 851 -21.70 -30.59 -27.81
C ASP A 851 -20.73 -29.91 -26.82
N GLY A 852 -20.85 -30.23 -25.53
CA GLY A 852 -20.04 -29.67 -24.46
C GLY A 852 -18.69 -30.36 -24.25
N ILE A 853 -18.17 -30.25 -23.04
CA ILE A 853 -16.94 -30.93 -22.59
C ILE A 853 -17.32 -31.85 -21.43
N ALA A 854 -16.98 -33.13 -21.50
CA ALA A 854 -17.12 -34.07 -20.39
C ALA A 854 -15.75 -34.65 -20.03
N THR A 855 -15.35 -34.51 -18.77
CA THR A 855 -14.11 -35.11 -18.25
C THR A 855 -14.44 -36.09 -17.15
N PHE A 856 -13.78 -37.25 -17.17
CA PHE A 856 -13.87 -38.28 -16.14
C PHE A 856 -12.46 -38.65 -15.72
N ASP A 857 -12.08 -38.34 -14.48
CA ASP A 857 -10.78 -38.74 -13.95
C ASP A 857 -10.70 -40.28 -13.80
N ASP A 858 -11.78 -40.87 -13.28
CA ASP A 858 -11.96 -42.30 -13.13
C ASP A 858 -13.43 -42.68 -13.36
N LEU A 859 -13.70 -43.43 -14.43
CA LEU A 859 -15.01 -44.00 -14.76
C LEU A 859 -14.93 -45.52 -14.82
N ASP A 860 -15.46 -46.17 -13.78
CA ASP A 860 -15.50 -47.62 -13.62
C ASP A 860 -16.86 -48.19 -14.02
N ILE A 861 -16.90 -48.91 -15.12
CA ILE A 861 -18.11 -49.55 -15.66
C ILE A 861 -18.00 -51.07 -15.54
N THR A 862 -18.98 -51.69 -14.87
CA THR A 862 -19.08 -53.16 -14.79
C THR A 862 -20.49 -53.68 -15.06
N GLY A 863 -20.62 -54.64 -15.98
CA GLY A 863 -21.93 -55.23 -16.32
C GLY A 863 -22.80 -54.32 -17.18
N GLY A 864 -24.04 -54.76 -17.46
CA GLY A 864 -25.03 -53.94 -18.16
C GLY A 864 -24.99 -54.02 -19.69
N GLY A 865 -25.62 -53.05 -20.37
CA GLY A 865 -25.75 -52.97 -21.83
C GLY A 865 -24.49 -52.47 -22.52
N VAL A 866 -24.59 -51.33 -23.20
CA VAL A 866 -23.43 -50.61 -23.76
C VAL A 866 -22.62 -50.00 -22.63
N GLY A 867 -21.28 -50.03 -22.69
CA GLY A 867 -20.47 -49.29 -21.71
C GLY A 867 -20.61 -47.78 -21.93
N ILE A 868 -19.97 -47.28 -22.99
CA ILE A 868 -20.06 -45.87 -23.41
C ILE A 868 -20.67 -45.78 -24.81
N GLY A 869 -21.74 -45.00 -24.97
CA GLY A 869 -22.40 -44.76 -26.25
C GLY A 869 -22.47 -43.28 -26.60
N ILE A 870 -21.90 -42.89 -27.74
CA ILE A 870 -21.94 -41.52 -28.28
C ILE A 870 -22.76 -41.51 -29.56
N VAL A 871 -23.87 -40.77 -29.56
CA VAL A 871 -24.90 -40.82 -30.61
C VAL A 871 -25.50 -39.42 -30.89
N GLY A 872 -26.44 -39.36 -31.83
CA GLY A 872 -27.29 -38.18 -32.03
C GLY A 872 -26.55 -36.96 -32.55
N SER A 873 -25.56 -37.16 -33.44
CA SER A 873 -24.74 -36.06 -33.99
C SER A 873 -23.88 -35.33 -32.96
N SER A 874 -23.52 -35.98 -31.86
CA SER A 874 -22.67 -35.38 -30.81
C SER A 874 -21.34 -34.86 -31.40
N SER A 875 -20.97 -33.63 -31.05
CA SER A 875 -19.72 -33.00 -31.49
C SER A 875 -18.78 -32.61 -30.35
N GLY A 876 -19.20 -32.84 -29.11
CA GLY A 876 -18.48 -32.47 -27.90
C GLY A 876 -17.16 -33.24 -27.67
N THR A 877 -16.44 -32.81 -26.63
CA THR A 877 -15.17 -33.42 -26.21
C THR A 877 -15.41 -34.31 -24.99
N LEU A 878 -14.95 -35.56 -25.03
CA LEU A 878 -15.06 -36.51 -23.92
C LEU A 878 -13.68 -37.07 -23.57
N THR A 879 -13.23 -36.88 -22.34
CA THR A 879 -11.94 -37.38 -21.86
C THR A 879 -12.13 -38.30 -20.66
N PHE A 880 -11.48 -39.46 -20.68
CA PHE A 880 -11.49 -40.45 -19.62
C PHE A 880 -10.05 -40.75 -19.21
N GLY A 881 -9.76 -40.62 -17.91
CA GLY A 881 -8.45 -40.81 -17.32
C GLY A 881 -7.97 -42.26 -17.34
N VAL A 882 -6.77 -42.48 -16.81
CA VAL A 882 -6.12 -43.81 -16.76
C VAL A 882 -6.73 -44.74 -15.70
N GLY A 883 -7.47 -44.19 -14.72
CA GLY A 883 -8.20 -44.97 -13.72
C GLY A 883 -9.39 -45.72 -14.34
N SER A 884 -10.02 -45.13 -15.36
CA SER A 884 -11.26 -45.63 -15.94
C SER A 884 -11.15 -47.07 -16.44
N SER A 885 -12.26 -47.81 -16.36
CA SER A 885 -12.34 -49.20 -16.83
C SER A 885 -13.73 -49.55 -17.38
N ILE A 886 -13.77 -50.42 -18.39
CA ILE A 886 -15.02 -51.03 -18.88
C ILE A 886 -14.84 -52.55 -18.88
N ALA A 887 -15.70 -53.25 -18.15
CA ALA A 887 -15.69 -54.71 -18.09
C ALA A 887 -17.09 -55.32 -18.09
N ASN A 888 -17.20 -56.53 -18.64
CA ASN A 888 -18.40 -57.39 -18.58
C ASN A 888 -19.69 -56.75 -19.16
N THR A 889 -19.58 -55.84 -20.13
CA THR A 889 -20.72 -55.28 -20.85
C THR A 889 -21.35 -56.32 -21.77
N SER A 890 -22.68 -56.42 -21.80
CA SER A 890 -23.43 -57.36 -22.66
C SER A 890 -23.62 -56.87 -24.10
N SER A 891 -23.35 -55.60 -24.37
CA SER A 891 -23.30 -54.99 -25.71
C SER A 891 -21.88 -54.48 -26.01
N ASN A 892 -21.73 -53.55 -26.95
CA ASN A 892 -20.45 -52.92 -27.23
C ASN A 892 -19.90 -52.23 -25.97
N ALA A 893 -18.64 -52.47 -25.64
CA ALA A 893 -18.01 -51.80 -24.51
C ALA A 893 -17.88 -50.28 -24.79
N PHE A 894 -17.45 -49.91 -25.99
CA PHE A 894 -17.41 -48.52 -26.46
C PHE A 894 -18.04 -48.39 -27.84
N SER A 895 -18.89 -47.37 -28.04
CA SER A 895 -19.51 -47.11 -29.34
C SER A 895 -19.66 -45.63 -29.70
N ILE A 896 -19.43 -45.32 -30.98
CA ILE A 896 -19.73 -44.02 -31.60
C ILE A 896 -20.56 -44.27 -32.85
N SER A 897 -21.70 -43.58 -32.99
CA SER A 897 -22.58 -43.72 -34.14
C SER A 897 -23.03 -42.36 -34.67
N ASN A 898 -22.78 -42.11 -35.96
CA ASN A 898 -23.22 -40.92 -36.70
C ASN A 898 -22.95 -39.60 -35.94
N SER A 899 -21.72 -39.46 -35.43
CA SER A 899 -21.30 -38.35 -34.56
C SER A 899 -19.87 -37.95 -34.88
N THR A 900 -19.45 -36.75 -34.48
CA THR A 900 -18.09 -36.23 -34.73
C THR A 900 -17.41 -35.73 -33.44
N PRO A 901 -17.35 -36.56 -32.37
CA PRO A 901 -16.81 -36.13 -31.09
C PRO A 901 -15.28 -36.02 -31.11
N ASN A 902 -14.72 -35.42 -30.07
CA ASN A 902 -13.29 -35.55 -29.72
C ASN A 902 -13.16 -36.40 -28.46
N VAL A 903 -12.85 -37.68 -28.62
CA VAL A 903 -12.75 -38.67 -27.54
C VAL A 903 -11.30 -39.00 -27.24
N THR A 904 -10.93 -38.97 -25.97
CA THR A 904 -9.71 -39.59 -25.44
C THR A 904 -10.09 -40.52 -24.30
N TYR A 905 -9.96 -41.83 -24.50
CA TYR A 905 -10.25 -42.87 -23.51
C TYR A 905 -8.94 -43.56 -23.09
N ASN A 906 -8.37 -43.19 -21.94
CA ASN A 906 -7.10 -43.74 -21.46
C ASN A 906 -7.27 -44.97 -20.54
N GLY A 907 -8.51 -45.33 -20.23
CA GLY A 907 -8.87 -46.48 -19.41
C GLY A 907 -8.71 -47.82 -20.11
N THR A 908 -8.91 -48.91 -19.37
CA THR A 908 -8.85 -50.27 -19.89
C THR A 908 -10.20 -50.77 -20.37
N ILE A 909 -10.22 -51.53 -21.48
CA ILE A 909 -11.42 -52.24 -21.94
C ILE A 909 -11.16 -53.74 -21.87
N ASN A 910 -11.94 -54.46 -21.05
CA ASN A 910 -11.92 -55.91 -20.97
C ASN A 910 -13.27 -56.49 -21.41
N GLN A 911 -13.38 -56.80 -22.69
CA GLN A 911 -14.58 -57.34 -23.31
C GLN A 911 -14.56 -58.87 -23.36
N THR A 912 -15.33 -59.50 -22.48
CA THR A 912 -15.45 -60.96 -22.38
C THR A 912 -16.76 -61.49 -22.95
N ALA A 913 -17.74 -60.62 -23.23
CA ALA A 913 -18.99 -60.98 -23.88
C ALA A 913 -18.80 -61.15 -25.40
N ALA A 914 -19.72 -61.88 -26.04
CA ALA A 914 -19.72 -62.15 -27.48
C ALA A 914 -20.17 -60.95 -28.34
N THR A 915 -19.65 -59.76 -28.04
CA THR A 915 -19.96 -58.46 -28.66
C THR A 915 -18.68 -57.66 -28.88
N SER A 916 -18.72 -56.59 -29.68
CA SER A 916 -17.52 -55.81 -29.98
C SER A 916 -16.95 -55.12 -28.75
N ALA A 917 -15.63 -54.96 -28.69
CA ALA A 917 -15.01 -54.08 -27.70
C ALA A 917 -15.19 -52.62 -28.12
N VAL A 918 -14.91 -52.31 -29.39
CA VAL A 918 -15.08 -50.97 -29.96
C VAL A 918 -15.85 -51.05 -31.28
N GLY A 919 -16.94 -50.28 -31.37
CA GLY A 919 -17.72 -50.09 -32.60
C GLY A 919 -17.86 -48.62 -32.97
N ILE A 920 -17.28 -48.19 -34.09
CA ILE A 920 -17.36 -46.79 -34.56
C ILE A 920 -17.92 -46.76 -35.98
N SER A 921 -19.07 -46.13 -36.15
CA SER A 921 -19.72 -46.01 -37.45
C SER A 921 -20.14 -44.59 -37.79
N GLY A 922 -19.86 -44.15 -39.03
CA GLY A 922 -20.31 -42.84 -39.53
C GLY A 922 -19.62 -41.65 -38.85
N MET A 923 -18.41 -41.82 -38.32
CA MET A 923 -17.63 -40.74 -37.72
C MET A 923 -16.99 -39.89 -38.83
N SER A 924 -17.73 -38.92 -39.34
CA SER A 924 -17.35 -38.13 -40.53
C SER A 924 -16.35 -36.99 -40.26
N GLY A 925 -15.85 -36.89 -39.03
CA GLY A 925 -14.98 -35.84 -38.51
C GLY A 925 -14.64 -36.11 -37.05
N GLY A 926 -13.90 -35.22 -36.39
CA GLY A 926 -13.48 -35.42 -35.00
C GLY A 926 -12.43 -36.51 -34.82
N SER A 927 -12.24 -36.97 -33.58
CA SER A 927 -11.22 -37.94 -33.22
C SER A 927 -11.65 -38.90 -32.12
N ALA A 928 -11.13 -40.12 -32.14
CA ALA A 928 -11.27 -41.12 -31.07
C ALA A 928 -9.92 -41.77 -30.77
N THR A 929 -9.38 -41.52 -29.59
CA THR A 929 -8.09 -42.07 -29.13
C THR A 929 -8.32 -43.01 -27.96
N PHE A 930 -7.85 -44.25 -28.09
CA PHE A 930 -7.85 -45.28 -27.05
C PHE A 930 -6.43 -45.42 -26.50
N GLY A 931 -6.19 -44.81 -25.34
CA GLY A 931 -4.90 -44.73 -24.66
C GLY A 931 -4.59 -45.91 -23.73
N GLY A 932 -5.60 -46.62 -23.24
CA GLY A 932 -5.41 -47.82 -22.42
C GLY A 932 -5.54 -49.13 -23.22
N ALA A 933 -5.19 -50.24 -22.57
CA ALA A 933 -5.19 -51.56 -23.19
C ALA A 933 -6.61 -52.06 -23.47
N ILE A 934 -6.79 -52.67 -24.64
CA ILE A 934 -8.03 -53.35 -25.02
C ILE A 934 -7.76 -54.85 -25.10
N THR A 935 -8.47 -55.62 -24.28
CA THR A 935 -8.53 -57.08 -24.36
C THR A 935 -9.95 -57.50 -24.75
N ALA A 936 -10.08 -58.29 -25.81
CA ALA A 936 -11.38 -58.67 -26.35
C ALA A 936 -11.47 -60.15 -26.72
N SER A 937 -12.57 -60.80 -26.34
CA SER A 937 -12.90 -62.18 -26.69
C SER A 937 -14.34 -62.30 -27.20
N THR A 938 -14.57 -62.02 -28.50
CA THR A 938 -15.91 -61.62 -29.02
C THR A 938 -16.68 -62.70 -29.80
N ALA A 939 -16.14 -63.92 -29.89
CA ALA A 939 -16.71 -65.05 -30.63
C ALA A 939 -17.07 -64.74 -32.10
N THR A 940 -18.34 -64.40 -32.39
CA THR A 940 -18.85 -64.11 -33.75
C THR A 940 -18.84 -62.63 -34.11
N ALA A 941 -18.89 -61.73 -33.13
CA ALA A 941 -18.81 -60.30 -33.34
C ALA A 941 -17.39 -59.90 -33.72
N PHE A 942 -17.25 -58.78 -34.42
CA PHE A 942 -15.92 -58.21 -34.67
C PHE A 942 -15.34 -57.68 -33.37
N ALA A 943 -14.05 -57.92 -33.09
CA ALA A 943 -13.48 -57.39 -31.85
C ALA A 943 -13.37 -55.86 -31.91
N ILE A 944 -12.85 -55.35 -33.04
CA ILE A 944 -12.88 -53.94 -33.41
C ILE A 944 -13.62 -53.77 -34.75
N ASN A 945 -14.68 -52.94 -34.76
CA ASN A 945 -15.49 -52.67 -35.94
C ASN A 945 -15.56 -51.18 -36.26
N LEU A 946 -14.88 -50.76 -37.34
CA LEU A 946 -14.87 -49.37 -37.81
C LEU A 946 -15.48 -49.31 -39.22
N SER A 947 -16.58 -48.61 -39.41
CA SER A 947 -17.28 -48.56 -40.71
C SER A 947 -17.75 -47.16 -41.11
N GLY A 948 -17.35 -46.68 -42.28
CA GLY A 948 -17.84 -45.44 -42.87
C GLY A 948 -17.33 -44.16 -42.19
N ASN A 949 -16.08 -44.15 -41.73
CA ASN A 949 -15.52 -43.07 -40.89
C ASN A 949 -14.71 -42.03 -41.68
N THR A 950 -15.16 -41.71 -42.91
CA THR A 950 -14.46 -40.75 -43.78
C THR A 950 -14.34 -39.38 -43.13
N GLY A 951 -13.11 -38.91 -42.89
CA GLY A 951 -12.83 -37.62 -42.22
C GLY A 951 -12.53 -37.75 -40.72
N GLY A 952 -12.91 -38.86 -40.08
CA GLY A 952 -12.58 -39.16 -38.69
C GLY A 952 -11.16 -39.68 -38.50
N THR A 953 -10.58 -39.42 -37.33
CA THR A 953 -9.27 -39.96 -36.91
C THR A 953 -9.43 -40.91 -35.72
N ILE A 954 -9.01 -42.17 -35.86
CA ILE A 954 -9.16 -43.22 -34.83
C ILE A 954 -7.77 -43.77 -34.48
N LYS A 955 -7.43 -43.80 -33.19
CA LYS A 955 -6.10 -44.19 -32.71
C LYS A 955 -6.20 -45.20 -31.58
N PHE A 956 -5.43 -46.28 -31.67
CA PHE A 956 -5.19 -47.23 -30.59
C PHE A 956 -3.74 -47.12 -30.15
N THR A 957 -3.52 -46.76 -28.89
CA THR A 957 -2.20 -46.37 -28.37
C THR A 957 -1.80 -47.06 -27.06
N GLY A 958 -2.67 -47.88 -26.47
CA GLY A 958 -2.43 -48.53 -25.16
C GLY A 958 -2.30 -50.05 -25.16
N GLY A 959 -2.34 -50.70 -26.32
CA GLY A 959 -2.29 -52.15 -26.48
C GLY A 959 -3.60 -52.74 -27.01
N LEU A 960 -3.50 -53.84 -27.75
CA LEU A 960 -4.61 -54.42 -28.48
C LEU A 960 -4.50 -55.95 -28.56
N ASP A 961 -5.12 -56.67 -27.62
CA ASP A 961 -5.16 -58.14 -27.57
C ASP A 961 -6.55 -58.66 -27.94
N LEU A 962 -6.67 -59.18 -29.17
CA LEU A 962 -7.95 -59.53 -29.78
C LEU A 962 -8.02 -61.02 -30.08
N THR A 963 -9.00 -61.69 -29.48
CA THR A 963 -9.33 -63.08 -29.78
C THR A 963 -10.75 -63.19 -30.34
N THR A 964 -10.90 -63.84 -31.49
CA THR A 964 -12.22 -64.13 -32.08
C THR A 964 -12.34 -65.59 -32.52
N THR A 965 -13.57 -66.10 -32.58
CA THR A 965 -13.85 -67.44 -33.12
C THR A 965 -14.15 -67.37 -34.60
N THR A 966 -15.26 -66.73 -34.99
CA THR A 966 -15.65 -66.56 -36.40
C THR A 966 -15.73 -65.11 -36.83
N GLY A 967 -15.79 -64.17 -35.89
CA GLY A 967 -15.76 -62.73 -36.16
C GLY A 967 -14.39 -62.27 -36.65
N THR A 968 -14.35 -61.09 -37.26
CA THR A 968 -13.11 -60.41 -37.64
C THR A 968 -12.39 -59.87 -36.42
N GLY A 969 -11.07 -60.01 -36.33
CA GLY A 969 -10.26 -59.38 -35.28
C GLY A 969 -10.33 -57.86 -35.37
N PHE A 970 -9.76 -57.29 -36.43
CA PHE A 970 -9.74 -55.86 -36.68
C PHE A 970 -10.34 -55.53 -38.07
N SER A 971 -11.45 -54.81 -38.10
CA SER A 971 -12.09 -54.37 -39.36
C SER A 971 -12.18 -52.84 -39.43
N ALA A 972 -11.69 -52.25 -40.53
CA ALA A 972 -11.88 -50.85 -40.86
C ALA A 972 -12.23 -50.66 -42.34
N THR A 973 -13.43 -50.17 -42.64
CA THR A 973 -13.93 -50.01 -44.01
C THR A 973 -14.57 -48.65 -44.25
N GLY A 974 -14.55 -48.15 -45.50
CA GLY A 974 -15.31 -46.96 -45.90
C GLY A 974 -14.72 -45.62 -45.42
N GLY A 975 -13.39 -45.55 -45.29
CA GLY A 975 -12.66 -44.30 -44.99
C GLY A 975 -12.22 -44.13 -43.53
N GLY A 976 -11.55 -43.01 -43.28
CA GLY A 976 -10.99 -42.63 -41.97
C GLY A 976 -9.46 -42.77 -41.90
N THR A 977 -8.87 -42.10 -40.92
CA THR A 977 -7.43 -42.19 -40.60
C THR A 977 -7.23 -43.04 -39.35
N ILE A 978 -6.60 -44.21 -39.49
CA ILE A 978 -6.49 -45.22 -38.43
C ILE A 978 -5.03 -45.42 -38.01
N THR A 979 -4.75 -45.42 -36.71
CA THR A 979 -3.39 -45.68 -36.16
C THR A 979 -3.46 -46.77 -35.12
N VAL A 980 -2.50 -47.70 -35.13
CA VAL A 980 -2.24 -48.64 -34.04
C VAL A 980 -0.77 -48.47 -33.66
N ALA A 981 -0.50 -47.85 -32.52
CA ALA A 981 0.87 -47.64 -32.06
C ALA A 981 1.48 -48.96 -31.58
N ALA A 982 2.81 -49.08 -31.72
CA ALA A 982 3.58 -50.16 -31.11
C ALA A 982 3.75 -49.88 -29.61
N ALA A 983 2.76 -50.27 -28.80
CA ALA A 983 2.62 -49.86 -27.42
C ALA A 983 1.85 -50.90 -26.61
N GLY A 984 2.57 -51.80 -25.93
CA GLY A 984 1.98 -52.85 -25.10
C GLY A 984 2.06 -54.20 -25.78
N THR A 985 0.92 -54.86 -25.96
CA THR A 985 0.78 -56.15 -26.65
C THR A 985 -0.22 -55.98 -27.77
N GLU A 986 0.22 -56.03 -29.02
CA GLU A 986 -0.64 -55.87 -30.19
C GLU A 986 -0.80 -57.20 -30.91
N GLN A 987 -1.79 -57.99 -30.48
CA GLN A 987 -1.98 -59.39 -30.85
C GLN A 987 -3.38 -59.62 -31.43
N ILE A 988 -3.44 -60.40 -32.51
CA ILE A 988 -4.72 -60.87 -33.07
C ILE A 988 -4.67 -62.39 -33.20
N THR A 989 -5.65 -63.07 -32.61
CA THR A 989 -5.91 -64.50 -32.81
C THR A 989 -7.33 -64.70 -33.32
N THR A 990 -7.50 -65.26 -34.51
CA THR A 990 -8.83 -65.57 -35.06
C THR A 990 -8.98 -67.04 -35.44
N GLY A 991 -10.19 -67.59 -35.28
CA GLY A 991 -10.49 -68.95 -35.76
C GLY A 991 -10.75 -69.00 -37.26
N THR A 992 -11.88 -68.45 -37.71
CA THR A 992 -12.33 -68.52 -39.12
C THR A 992 -12.62 -67.17 -39.77
N GLY A 993 -12.64 -66.07 -39.02
CA GLY A 993 -12.84 -64.72 -39.57
C GLY A 993 -11.57 -64.12 -40.17
N HIS A 994 -11.67 -62.93 -40.76
CA HIS A 994 -10.49 -62.13 -41.08
C HIS A 994 -9.70 -61.84 -39.78
N ALA A 995 -8.38 -61.94 -39.80
CA ALA A 995 -7.59 -61.29 -38.74
C ALA A 995 -7.66 -59.78 -38.90
N ILE A 996 -7.37 -59.30 -40.11
CA ILE A 996 -7.41 -57.88 -40.47
C ILE A 996 -8.18 -57.70 -41.77
N ASN A 997 -9.10 -56.73 -41.78
CA ASN A 997 -9.78 -56.27 -42.97
C ASN A 997 -9.73 -54.74 -43.06
N LEU A 998 -8.87 -54.20 -43.93
CA LEU A 998 -8.78 -52.77 -44.23
C LEU A 998 -9.24 -52.51 -45.66
N ASP A 999 -10.29 -51.69 -45.83
CA ASP A 999 -10.86 -51.38 -47.15
C ASP A 999 -11.16 -49.88 -47.31
N GLY A 1000 -10.37 -49.20 -48.15
CA GLY A 1000 -10.53 -47.79 -48.46
C GLY A 1000 -10.19 -46.84 -47.30
N VAL A 1001 -9.22 -47.21 -46.45
CA VAL A 1001 -8.81 -46.44 -45.27
C VAL A 1001 -7.41 -45.83 -45.42
N THR A 1002 -7.11 -44.81 -44.61
CA THR A 1002 -5.77 -44.23 -44.49
C THR A 1002 -5.13 -44.68 -43.18
N ILE A 1003 -3.92 -45.21 -43.21
CA ILE A 1003 -3.10 -45.43 -42.01
C ILE A 1003 -2.50 -44.08 -41.60
N GLY A 1004 -2.61 -43.71 -40.33
CA GLY A 1004 -2.03 -42.48 -39.79
C GLY A 1004 -0.49 -42.47 -39.88
N THR A 1005 0.12 -41.30 -39.75
CA THR A 1005 1.59 -41.15 -39.87
C THR A 1005 2.37 -41.92 -38.80
N GLY A 1006 1.76 -42.21 -37.65
CA GLY A 1006 2.32 -43.08 -36.60
C GLY A 1006 2.36 -44.56 -36.97
N GLY A 1007 1.72 -44.97 -38.07
CA GLY A 1007 1.68 -46.35 -38.54
C GLY A 1007 0.60 -47.22 -37.88
N MET A 1008 0.58 -48.49 -38.28
CA MET A 1008 -0.25 -49.54 -37.71
C MET A 1008 0.64 -50.76 -37.43
N ALA A 1009 0.93 -51.02 -36.16
CA ALA A 1009 1.82 -52.10 -35.74
C ALA A 1009 1.06 -53.22 -35.03
N PHE A 1010 1.47 -54.47 -35.32
CA PHE A 1010 1.03 -55.67 -34.62
C PHE A 1010 2.22 -56.57 -34.35
N ASP A 1011 2.40 -56.99 -33.10
CA ASP A 1011 3.47 -57.89 -32.67
C ASP A 1011 3.27 -59.29 -33.25
N SER A 1012 2.04 -59.82 -33.20
CA SER A 1012 1.69 -61.05 -33.89
C SER A 1012 0.23 -61.13 -34.35
N ILE A 1013 0.03 -61.85 -35.45
CA ILE A 1013 -1.26 -62.10 -36.07
C ILE A 1013 -1.32 -63.59 -36.37
N THR A 1014 -2.28 -64.30 -35.77
CA THR A 1014 -2.46 -65.74 -35.96
C THR A 1014 -3.89 -66.03 -36.41
N THR A 1015 -4.05 -66.77 -37.50
CA THR A 1015 -5.36 -67.28 -37.94
C THR A 1015 -5.40 -68.80 -37.92
N GLY A 1016 -6.58 -69.35 -37.62
CA GLY A 1016 -6.93 -70.73 -37.92
C GLY A 1016 -7.17 -70.91 -39.42
N VAL A 1017 -8.27 -71.56 -39.79
CA VAL A 1017 -8.70 -71.72 -41.19
C VAL A 1017 -9.68 -70.61 -41.54
N ALA A 1018 -9.19 -69.55 -42.19
CA ALA A 1018 -9.98 -68.38 -42.49
C ALA A 1018 -10.99 -68.67 -43.62
N GLN A 1019 -12.27 -68.36 -43.41
CA GLN A 1019 -13.36 -68.49 -44.38
C GLN A 1019 -13.55 -67.23 -45.23
N ALA A 1020 -12.63 -66.28 -45.11
CA ALA A 1020 -12.44 -65.11 -45.93
C ALA A 1020 -10.93 -64.79 -45.99
N THR A 1021 -10.51 -63.83 -46.81
CA THR A 1021 -9.07 -63.53 -46.98
C THR A 1021 -8.43 -63.22 -45.63
N ALA A 1022 -7.50 -64.03 -45.14
CA ALA A 1022 -7.07 -63.98 -43.74
C ALA A 1022 -6.59 -62.58 -43.32
N LEU A 1023 -5.78 -61.94 -44.16
CA LEU A 1023 -5.40 -60.52 -44.05
C LEU A 1023 -5.75 -59.80 -45.36
N ASN A 1024 -6.73 -58.91 -45.33
CA ASN A 1024 -7.21 -58.16 -46.49
C ASN A 1024 -6.85 -56.67 -46.37
N PHE A 1025 -6.12 -56.16 -47.37
CA PHE A 1025 -5.79 -54.76 -47.52
C PHE A 1025 -6.17 -54.28 -48.91
N ASN A 1026 -7.19 -53.43 -49.01
CA ASN A 1026 -7.68 -52.90 -50.28
C ASN A 1026 -7.71 -51.37 -50.24
N ALA A 1027 -7.09 -50.72 -51.23
CA ALA A 1027 -7.02 -49.27 -51.35
C ALA A 1027 -6.52 -48.55 -50.07
N VAL A 1028 -5.50 -49.11 -49.42
CA VAL A 1028 -4.90 -48.57 -48.18
C VAL A 1028 -3.81 -47.56 -48.53
N SER A 1029 -3.86 -46.38 -47.90
CA SER A 1029 -2.91 -45.27 -48.13
C SER A 1029 -2.36 -44.70 -46.81
N GLY A 1030 -1.35 -43.81 -46.88
CA GLY A 1030 -0.79 -43.12 -45.72
C GLY A 1030 0.44 -43.80 -45.12
N GLY A 1031 0.49 -43.90 -43.79
CA GLY A 1031 1.62 -44.43 -43.03
C GLY A 1031 1.86 -45.95 -43.20
N PRO A 1032 2.90 -46.49 -42.53
CA PRO A 1032 3.30 -47.88 -42.70
C PRO A 1032 2.41 -48.85 -41.91
N PHE A 1033 2.13 -50.00 -42.50
CA PHE A 1033 1.68 -51.20 -41.80
C PHE A 1033 2.90 -52.05 -41.40
N LEU A 1034 2.97 -52.47 -40.14
CA LEU A 1034 4.05 -53.25 -39.54
C LEU A 1034 3.47 -54.52 -38.92
N GLY A 1035 3.65 -55.66 -39.58
CA GLY A 1035 3.37 -56.98 -39.02
C GLY A 1035 4.66 -57.59 -38.45
N GLY A 1036 4.66 -57.98 -37.19
CA GLY A 1036 5.72 -58.76 -36.56
C GLY A 1036 5.69 -60.21 -37.06
N ASN A 1037 5.19 -61.12 -36.24
CA ASN A 1037 5.01 -62.52 -36.62
C ASN A 1037 3.59 -62.79 -37.14
N VAL A 1038 3.45 -63.11 -38.42
CA VAL A 1038 2.16 -63.39 -39.06
C VAL A 1038 2.08 -64.88 -39.43
N THR A 1039 1.13 -65.60 -38.85
CA THR A 1039 0.87 -67.02 -39.12
C THR A 1039 -0.54 -67.22 -39.65
N ILE A 1040 -0.64 -67.73 -40.87
CA ILE A 1040 -1.92 -68.06 -41.53
C ILE A 1040 -2.06 -69.57 -41.59
N GLY A 1041 -2.93 -70.13 -40.75
CA GLY A 1041 -3.12 -71.58 -40.59
C GLY A 1041 -3.88 -72.28 -41.72
N GLY A 1042 -4.52 -71.51 -42.61
CA GLY A 1042 -5.17 -71.98 -43.83
C GLY A 1042 -6.33 -71.08 -44.26
N THR A 1043 -6.93 -71.39 -45.41
CA THR A 1043 -8.12 -70.68 -45.90
C THR A 1043 -9.14 -71.62 -46.54
N GLY A 1044 -10.40 -71.18 -46.62
CA GLY A 1044 -11.45 -71.84 -47.40
C GLY A 1044 -11.17 -71.82 -48.90
N GLY A 1045 -11.87 -72.68 -49.66
CA GLY A 1045 -11.61 -72.87 -51.10
C GLY A 1045 -11.60 -71.57 -51.92
N GLY A 1046 -10.51 -71.33 -52.66
CA GLY A 1046 -10.36 -70.16 -53.54
C GLY A 1046 -10.07 -68.83 -52.83
N ILE A 1047 -9.81 -68.86 -51.52
CA ILE A 1047 -9.60 -67.66 -50.70
C ILE A 1047 -8.11 -67.45 -50.45
N ASN A 1048 -7.67 -66.19 -50.54
CA ASN A 1048 -6.27 -65.83 -50.37
C ASN A 1048 -5.85 -65.76 -48.90
N GLY A 1049 -4.57 -65.98 -48.62
CA GLY A 1049 -4.00 -65.77 -47.28
C GLY A 1049 -3.83 -64.28 -46.99
N LEU A 1050 -2.78 -63.69 -47.54
CA LEU A 1050 -2.50 -62.26 -47.50
C LEU A 1050 -2.85 -61.62 -48.85
N ALA A 1051 -3.74 -60.63 -48.87
CA ALA A 1051 -4.02 -59.83 -50.07
C ALA A 1051 -3.75 -58.34 -49.81
N ILE A 1052 -2.91 -57.74 -50.66
CA ILE A 1052 -2.66 -56.30 -50.69
C ILE A 1052 -2.99 -55.81 -52.10
N ASN A 1053 -4.03 -55.00 -52.22
CA ASN A 1053 -4.59 -54.54 -53.49
C ASN A 1053 -4.68 -53.00 -53.53
N ALA A 1054 -4.31 -52.42 -54.67
CA ALA A 1054 -4.46 -51.00 -55.00
C ALA A 1054 -3.94 -50.04 -53.92
N SER A 1055 -2.92 -50.46 -53.15
CA SER A 1055 -2.48 -49.75 -51.95
C SER A 1055 -1.20 -48.94 -52.20
N SER A 1056 -1.12 -47.78 -51.57
CA SER A 1056 0.02 -46.85 -51.63
C SER A 1056 0.79 -46.74 -50.30
N SER A 1057 0.25 -47.29 -49.20
CA SER A 1057 0.98 -47.45 -47.94
C SER A 1057 2.19 -48.36 -48.07
N THR A 1058 3.16 -48.18 -47.18
CA THR A 1058 4.26 -49.13 -47.00
C THR A 1058 3.81 -50.30 -46.14
N PHE A 1059 4.09 -51.54 -46.56
CA PHE A 1059 3.81 -52.75 -45.79
C PHE A 1059 5.12 -53.45 -45.45
N THR A 1060 5.37 -53.70 -44.17
CA THR A 1060 6.50 -54.51 -43.70
C THR A 1060 5.99 -55.65 -42.85
N ILE A 1061 6.31 -56.88 -43.22
CA ILE A 1061 6.04 -58.09 -42.44
C ILE A 1061 7.38 -58.71 -42.08
N THR A 1062 7.66 -58.84 -40.78
CA THR A 1062 8.96 -59.33 -40.29
C THR A 1062 9.09 -60.82 -40.54
N ASN A 1063 8.06 -61.60 -40.20
CA ASN A 1063 8.02 -63.04 -40.42
C ASN A 1063 6.63 -63.46 -40.90
N LEU A 1064 6.53 -64.00 -42.12
CA LEU A 1064 5.27 -64.53 -42.66
C LEU A 1064 5.32 -66.05 -42.78
N VAL A 1065 4.39 -66.74 -42.13
CA VAL A 1065 4.18 -68.17 -42.26
C VAL A 1065 2.80 -68.43 -42.84
N THR A 1066 2.72 -69.09 -44.00
CA THR A 1066 1.45 -69.56 -44.57
C THR A 1066 1.48 -71.08 -44.70
N THR A 1067 0.37 -71.72 -44.33
CA THR A 1067 0.19 -73.16 -44.48
C THR A 1067 -1.23 -73.43 -44.95
N ASN A 1068 -1.42 -74.33 -45.92
CA ASN A 1068 -2.75 -74.79 -46.35
C ASN A 1068 -3.69 -73.66 -46.81
N VAL A 1069 -3.15 -72.63 -47.46
CA VAL A 1069 -3.97 -71.64 -48.15
C VAL A 1069 -4.53 -72.26 -49.43
N ALA A 1070 -5.85 -72.24 -49.60
CA ALA A 1070 -6.51 -72.88 -50.75
C ALA A 1070 -6.53 -72.01 -52.01
N GLY A 1071 -6.52 -70.68 -51.85
CA GLY A 1071 -6.33 -69.70 -52.91
C GLY A 1071 -4.86 -69.31 -53.06
N THR A 1072 -4.57 -68.03 -53.30
CA THR A 1072 -3.19 -67.52 -53.35
C THR A 1072 -2.66 -67.23 -51.94
N ASP A 1073 -1.48 -67.75 -51.57
CA ASP A 1073 -0.89 -67.48 -50.24
C ASP A 1073 -0.63 -65.98 -50.04
N VAL A 1074 0.03 -65.33 -51.00
CA VAL A 1074 0.31 -63.90 -51.00
C VAL A 1074 -0.05 -63.26 -52.34
N SER A 1075 -1.08 -62.41 -52.37
CA SER A 1075 -1.52 -61.68 -53.56
C SER A 1075 -1.21 -60.19 -53.44
N LEU A 1076 -0.32 -59.69 -54.28
CA LEU A 1076 0.10 -58.28 -54.35
C LEU A 1076 -0.34 -57.69 -55.69
N THR A 1077 -1.42 -56.91 -55.69
CA THR A 1077 -2.06 -56.44 -56.93
C THR A 1077 -2.15 -54.91 -57.01
N ASN A 1078 -1.72 -54.30 -58.11
CA ASN A 1078 -1.82 -52.87 -58.41
C ASN A 1078 -1.27 -51.93 -57.33
N ASN A 1079 -0.26 -52.37 -56.58
CA ASN A 1079 0.31 -51.58 -55.50
C ASN A 1079 1.34 -50.56 -56.00
N THR A 1080 1.42 -49.43 -55.31
CA THR A 1080 2.41 -48.37 -55.56
C THR A 1080 3.31 -48.11 -54.35
N GLY A 1081 2.85 -48.45 -53.15
CA GLY A 1081 3.64 -48.38 -51.91
C GLY A 1081 4.63 -49.54 -51.78
N SER A 1082 5.68 -49.35 -50.98
CA SER A 1082 6.71 -50.38 -50.77
C SER A 1082 6.16 -51.57 -49.98
N ILE A 1083 6.50 -52.80 -50.37
CA ILE A 1083 6.07 -54.04 -49.70
C ILE A 1083 7.30 -54.87 -49.39
N ALA A 1084 7.52 -55.19 -48.12
CA ALA A 1084 8.65 -55.99 -47.66
C ALA A 1084 8.17 -57.14 -46.77
N ILE A 1085 8.48 -58.37 -47.16
CA ILE A 1085 8.35 -59.57 -46.34
C ILE A 1085 9.78 -60.00 -46.00
N LEU A 1086 10.23 -59.74 -44.78
CA LEU A 1086 11.64 -59.82 -44.38
C LEU A 1086 12.11 -61.24 -44.05
N GLY A 1087 11.18 -62.17 -43.82
CA GLY A 1087 11.48 -63.56 -43.49
C GLY A 1087 10.23 -64.44 -43.40
N GLY A 1088 10.44 -65.72 -43.10
CA GLY A 1088 9.38 -66.71 -42.90
C GLY A 1088 9.33 -67.81 -43.97
N ALA A 1089 8.18 -68.49 -44.05
CA ALA A 1089 7.94 -69.64 -44.92
C ALA A 1089 6.52 -69.60 -45.52
N ILE A 1090 6.46 -69.44 -46.84
CA ILE A 1090 5.22 -69.46 -47.63
C ILE A 1090 5.09 -70.86 -48.21
N ALA A 1091 4.26 -71.69 -47.58
CA ALA A 1091 4.06 -73.09 -47.96
C ALA A 1091 2.74 -73.28 -48.72
N ASN A 1092 2.82 -73.09 -50.04
CA ASN A 1092 1.69 -73.31 -50.94
C ASN A 1092 1.43 -74.80 -51.12
N SER A 1093 0.31 -75.28 -50.58
CA SER A 1093 -0.19 -76.65 -50.72
C SER A 1093 -1.56 -76.75 -51.40
N GLY A 1094 -2.06 -75.62 -51.93
CA GLY A 1094 -3.38 -75.51 -52.55
C GLY A 1094 -3.38 -75.59 -54.08
N THR A 1095 -4.49 -75.20 -54.70
CA THR A 1095 -4.63 -75.08 -56.17
C THR A 1095 -4.25 -73.70 -56.70
N GLY A 1096 -4.01 -72.73 -55.82
CA GLY A 1096 -3.63 -71.36 -56.17
C GLY A 1096 -2.11 -71.15 -56.28
N ASP A 1097 -1.73 -69.89 -56.48
CA ASP A 1097 -0.34 -69.46 -56.59
C ASP A 1097 0.28 -69.20 -55.20
N GLY A 1098 1.58 -69.39 -55.02
CA GLY A 1098 2.25 -69.07 -53.77
C GLY A 1098 2.33 -67.55 -53.58
N VAL A 1099 3.18 -66.89 -54.36
CA VAL A 1099 3.25 -65.42 -54.39
C VAL A 1099 2.84 -64.90 -55.75
N VAL A 1100 1.93 -63.93 -55.79
CA VAL A 1100 1.52 -63.23 -57.01
C VAL A 1100 1.86 -61.76 -56.88
N VAL A 1101 2.60 -61.23 -57.85
CA VAL A 1101 2.78 -59.79 -58.08
C VAL A 1101 2.10 -59.45 -59.40
N SER A 1102 1.09 -58.58 -59.37
CA SER A 1102 0.33 -58.22 -60.58
C SER A 1102 0.09 -56.73 -60.66
N GLY A 1103 0.52 -56.06 -61.73
CA GLY A 1103 0.29 -54.62 -61.92
C GLY A 1103 1.11 -53.72 -60.98
N GLY A 1104 0.88 -52.42 -61.05
CA GLY A 1104 1.47 -51.44 -60.13
C GLY A 1104 2.96 -51.13 -60.36
N SER A 1105 3.51 -50.27 -59.49
CA SER A 1105 4.88 -49.75 -59.55
C SER A 1105 5.62 -49.78 -58.21
N ALA A 1106 5.14 -50.58 -57.27
CA ALA A 1106 5.72 -50.78 -55.95
C ALA A 1106 7.17 -51.30 -55.97
N THR A 1107 7.92 -50.99 -54.92
CA THR A 1107 9.13 -51.76 -54.57
C THR A 1107 8.73 -52.92 -53.68
N ILE A 1108 8.97 -54.14 -54.14
CA ILE A 1108 8.55 -55.39 -53.51
C ILE A 1108 9.81 -56.19 -53.16
N GLY A 1109 9.93 -56.60 -51.90
CA GLY A 1109 10.98 -57.49 -51.40
C GLY A 1109 10.37 -58.69 -50.67
N VAL A 1110 10.70 -59.91 -51.10
CA VAL A 1110 10.26 -61.14 -50.42
C VAL A 1110 11.48 -61.99 -50.09
N ALA A 1111 11.80 -62.06 -48.80
CA ALA A 1111 12.87 -62.86 -48.22
C ALA A 1111 12.36 -64.16 -47.57
N ALA A 1112 11.04 -64.31 -47.40
CA ALA A 1112 10.44 -65.58 -46.99
C ALA A 1112 10.78 -66.69 -48.00
N ASN A 1113 11.04 -67.90 -47.49
CA ASN A 1113 11.20 -69.08 -48.34
C ASN A 1113 9.84 -69.43 -48.95
N ILE A 1114 9.80 -69.70 -50.25
CA ILE A 1114 8.60 -70.09 -50.98
C ILE A 1114 8.74 -71.57 -51.33
N SER A 1115 7.84 -72.40 -50.81
CA SER A 1115 7.75 -73.82 -51.15
C SER A 1115 6.36 -74.11 -51.69
N SER A 1116 6.27 -74.56 -52.94
CA SER A 1116 5.01 -74.93 -53.57
C SER A 1116 4.95 -76.41 -53.88
N SER A 1117 3.87 -77.05 -53.45
CA SER A 1117 3.46 -78.39 -53.83
C SER A 1117 2.24 -78.38 -54.76
N ALA A 1118 1.84 -77.19 -55.22
CA ALA A 1118 0.66 -77.00 -56.05
C ALA A 1118 0.76 -77.72 -57.41
N THR A 1119 -0.38 -78.17 -57.91
CA THR A 1119 -0.53 -78.71 -59.27
C THR A 1119 -0.96 -77.62 -60.25
N VAL A 1120 -0.69 -77.79 -61.55
CA VAL A 1120 -1.15 -76.87 -62.62
C VAL A 1120 -2.65 -76.55 -62.45
N PRO A 1121 -3.08 -75.27 -62.47
CA PRO A 1121 -2.34 -74.07 -62.91
C PRO A 1121 -1.50 -73.35 -61.84
N GLY A 1122 -1.46 -73.81 -60.60
CA GLY A 1122 -0.76 -73.14 -59.49
C GLY A 1122 0.75 -72.98 -59.76
N THR A 1123 1.30 -71.84 -59.35
CA THR A 1123 2.71 -71.47 -59.53
C THR A 1123 3.31 -71.03 -58.20
N ALA A 1124 4.57 -71.37 -57.90
CA ALA A 1124 5.21 -70.94 -56.66
C ALA A 1124 5.37 -69.41 -56.61
N LEU A 1125 5.79 -68.78 -57.72
CA LEU A 1125 5.85 -67.33 -57.88
C LEU A 1125 5.33 -66.87 -59.26
N LYS A 1126 4.39 -65.93 -59.27
CA LYS A 1126 3.86 -65.32 -60.49
C LYS A 1126 4.10 -63.81 -60.50
N VAL A 1127 4.62 -63.26 -61.60
CA VAL A 1127 4.83 -61.82 -61.78
C VAL A 1127 4.25 -61.36 -63.12
N ASP A 1128 3.29 -60.44 -63.08
CA ASP A 1128 2.58 -59.96 -64.27
C ASP A 1128 2.36 -58.45 -64.24
N GLY A 1129 2.37 -57.82 -65.42
CA GLY A 1129 1.77 -56.50 -65.64
C GLY A 1129 2.38 -55.32 -64.89
N THR A 1130 3.52 -55.48 -64.23
CA THR A 1130 4.16 -54.38 -63.48
C THR A 1130 4.56 -53.24 -64.43
N THR A 1131 4.26 -52.01 -64.04
CA THR A 1131 4.49 -50.81 -64.88
C THR A 1131 5.73 -50.01 -64.45
N GLY A 1132 6.33 -50.35 -63.31
CA GLY A 1132 7.55 -49.74 -62.75
C GLY A 1132 7.97 -50.42 -61.44
N GLY A 1133 8.87 -49.79 -60.66
CA GLY A 1133 9.32 -50.32 -59.36
C GLY A 1133 10.32 -51.48 -59.46
N SER A 1134 10.41 -52.31 -58.43
CA SER A 1134 11.24 -53.53 -58.45
C SER A 1134 10.59 -54.64 -57.64
N ALA A 1135 10.83 -55.90 -58.01
CA ALA A 1135 10.40 -57.08 -57.28
C ALA A 1135 11.63 -57.98 -57.02
N THR A 1136 12.09 -58.06 -55.78
CA THR A 1136 13.28 -58.80 -55.38
C THR A 1136 12.90 -60.00 -54.51
N PHE A 1137 13.35 -61.18 -54.92
CA PHE A 1137 13.13 -62.44 -54.21
C PHE A 1137 14.49 -62.96 -53.71
N SER A 1138 14.65 -63.02 -52.40
CA SER A 1138 15.91 -63.40 -51.73
C SER A 1138 15.81 -64.68 -50.89
N GLY A 1139 14.60 -65.13 -50.57
CA GLY A 1139 14.35 -66.46 -50.01
C GLY A 1139 14.56 -67.56 -51.06
N SER A 1140 14.70 -68.81 -50.61
CA SER A 1140 14.73 -69.96 -51.52
C SER A 1140 13.35 -70.19 -52.12
N ILE A 1141 13.28 -70.52 -53.41
CA ILE A 1141 12.03 -70.85 -54.10
C ILE A 1141 12.09 -72.28 -54.59
N THR A 1142 11.13 -73.10 -54.16
CA THR A 1142 11.05 -74.52 -54.50
C THR A 1142 9.67 -74.89 -55.02
N SER A 1143 9.62 -75.71 -56.07
CA SER A 1143 8.40 -76.33 -56.59
C SER A 1143 8.57 -77.84 -56.63
N THR A 1144 7.81 -78.56 -55.80
CA THR A 1144 7.80 -80.02 -55.73
C THR A 1144 6.55 -80.64 -56.35
N GLY A 1145 5.61 -79.81 -56.84
CA GLY A 1145 4.43 -80.23 -57.59
C GLY A 1145 4.58 -80.07 -59.11
N THR A 1146 3.49 -80.27 -59.85
CA THR A 1146 3.47 -80.07 -61.32
C THR A 1146 3.32 -78.59 -61.71
N GLY A 1147 3.03 -77.71 -60.76
CA GLY A 1147 2.97 -76.27 -60.92
C GLY A 1147 4.32 -75.61 -61.22
N ASN A 1148 4.30 -74.49 -61.93
CA ASN A 1148 5.53 -73.79 -62.32
C ASN A 1148 6.30 -73.27 -61.09
N LEU A 1149 7.63 -73.25 -61.17
CA LEU A 1149 8.50 -72.62 -60.18
C LEU A 1149 8.33 -71.10 -60.20
N PHE A 1150 8.36 -70.51 -61.40
CA PHE A 1150 7.90 -69.14 -61.59
C PHE A 1150 7.25 -68.97 -62.96
N ALA A 1151 6.31 -68.01 -63.05
CA ALA A 1151 5.65 -67.59 -64.28
C ALA A 1151 5.70 -66.06 -64.39
N ILE A 1152 6.35 -65.55 -65.44
CA ILE A 1152 6.55 -64.11 -65.65
C ILE A 1152 5.90 -63.67 -66.97
N GLY A 1153 5.01 -62.69 -66.89
CA GLY A 1153 4.28 -62.15 -68.04
C GLY A 1153 3.25 -63.10 -68.64
N SER A 1154 2.81 -64.09 -67.85
CA SER A 1154 1.86 -65.15 -68.23
C SER A 1154 0.46 -64.62 -68.51
N THR A 1155 0.07 -63.55 -67.82
CA THR A 1155 -1.24 -62.91 -67.99
C THR A 1155 -1.12 -61.56 -68.68
N LEU A 1156 -0.12 -60.77 -68.29
CA LEU A 1156 0.21 -59.48 -68.91
C LEU A 1156 1.72 -59.26 -68.78
N PRO A 1157 2.45 -58.93 -69.86
CA PRO A 1157 3.89 -58.68 -69.76
C PRO A 1157 4.20 -57.52 -68.80
N PRO A 1158 5.17 -57.66 -67.88
CA PRO A 1158 5.81 -56.54 -67.21
C PRO A 1158 6.33 -55.51 -68.22
N VAL A 1159 6.07 -54.22 -68.02
CA VAL A 1159 6.43 -53.11 -68.94
C VAL A 1159 7.61 -52.27 -68.41
N GLY A 1160 7.87 -52.30 -67.11
CA GLY A 1160 8.97 -51.58 -66.48
C GLY A 1160 9.34 -52.15 -65.10
N GLY A 1161 10.52 -51.79 -64.60
CA GLY A 1161 11.04 -52.23 -63.31
C GLY A 1161 11.97 -53.46 -63.37
N ALA A 1162 12.58 -53.81 -62.24
CA ALA A 1162 13.50 -54.93 -62.13
C ALA A 1162 12.93 -56.09 -61.31
N ILE A 1163 12.87 -57.29 -61.90
CA ILE A 1163 12.51 -58.55 -61.24
C ILE A 1163 13.82 -59.29 -60.96
N SER A 1164 14.19 -59.47 -59.70
CA SER A 1164 15.50 -60.01 -59.32
C SER A 1164 15.39 -61.19 -58.37
N PHE A 1165 16.13 -62.25 -58.67
CA PHE A 1165 16.29 -63.43 -57.81
C PHE A 1165 17.73 -63.48 -57.32
N ILE A 1166 17.94 -63.18 -56.04
CA ILE A 1166 19.28 -62.97 -55.44
C ILE A 1166 19.59 -63.92 -54.28
N GLY A 1167 18.67 -64.85 -53.99
CA GLY A 1167 18.75 -65.83 -52.89
C GLY A 1167 19.52 -67.11 -53.18
N SER A 1168 19.49 -68.06 -52.24
CA SER A 1168 20.37 -69.24 -52.23
C SER A 1168 19.96 -70.40 -53.15
N THR A 1169 18.68 -70.58 -53.51
CA THR A 1169 18.26 -71.73 -54.35
C THR A 1169 16.94 -71.48 -55.10
N LEU A 1170 16.91 -71.79 -56.41
CA LEU A 1170 15.69 -71.90 -57.22
C LEU A 1170 15.59 -73.35 -57.74
N SER A 1171 14.63 -74.15 -57.26
CA SER A 1171 14.57 -75.59 -57.59
C SER A 1171 13.16 -76.08 -57.94
N ALA A 1172 13.02 -76.75 -59.08
CA ALA A 1172 11.82 -77.48 -59.47
C ALA A 1172 12.13 -78.98 -59.59
N THR A 1173 11.40 -79.84 -58.86
CA THR A 1173 11.62 -81.30 -58.86
C THR A 1173 10.36 -82.12 -59.12
N GLY A 1174 9.19 -81.48 -59.20
CA GLY A 1174 7.88 -82.14 -59.26
C GLY A 1174 7.19 -82.22 -60.62
N GLY A 1175 7.83 -81.72 -61.69
CA GLY A 1175 7.27 -81.72 -63.05
C GLY A 1175 7.02 -80.34 -63.66
N GLY A 1176 6.92 -79.28 -62.85
CA GLY A 1176 6.75 -77.90 -63.34
C GLY A 1176 8.02 -77.24 -63.89
N GLY A 1177 7.85 -76.13 -64.63
CA GLY A 1177 8.94 -75.39 -65.25
C GLY A 1177 9.13 -73.96 -64.72
N ALA A 1178 10.08 -73.25 -65.30
CA ALA A 1178 10.33 -71.82 -65.13
C ALA A 1178 9.94 -71.11 -66.43
N VAL A 1179 8.94 -70.23 -66.39
CA VAL A 1179 8.32 -69.69 -67.60
C VAL A 1179 8.36 -68.16 -67.61
N VAL A 1180 8.87 -67.60 -68.71
CA VAL A 1180 8.80 -66.18 -69.06
C VAL A 1180 8.10 -66.09 -70.41
N THR A 1181 6.83 -65.68 -70.43
CA THR A 1181 6.02 -65.59 -71.65
C THR A 1181 6.03 -64.20 -72.28
N GLY A 1182 6.47 -63.17 -71.56
CA GLY A 1182 6.69 -61.85 -72.12
C GLY A 1182 7.31 -60.84 -71.17
N LEU A 1183 8.21 -60.01 -71.69
CA LEU A 1183 8.76 -58.82 -71.04
C LEU A 1183 8.67 -57.67 -72.04
N ALA A 1184 8.04 -56.57 -71.66
CA ALA A 1184 7.81 -55.41 -72.49
C ALA A 1184 8.54 -54.17 -71.95
N GLY A 1185 8.56 -53.10 -72.76
CA GLY A 1185 9.14 -51.81 -72.37
C GLY A 1185 10.58 -51.94 -71.86
N THR A 1186 10.84 -51.48 -70.63
CA THR A 1186 12.18 -51.48 -70.00
C THR A 1186 12.30 -52.51 -68.87
N ALA A 1187 11.37 -53.47 -68.80
CA ALA A 1187 11.40 -54.49 -67.75
C ALA A 1187 12.69 -55.33 -67.80
N THR A 1188 13.27 -55.60 -66.63
CA THR A 1188 14.47 -56.45 -66.50
C THR A 1188 14.17 -57.64 -65.60
N LEU A 1189 14.65 -58.82 -65.99
CA LEU A 1189 14.64 -60.04 -65.20
C LEU A 1189 16.08 -60.46 -64.92
N ASN A 1190 16.47 -60.55 -63.65
CA ASN A 1190 17.81 -60.90 -63.21
C ASN A 1190 17.75 -62.15 -62.32
N VAL A 1191 18.00 -63.32 -62.89
CA VAL A 1191 18.05 -64.59 -62.17
C VAL A 1191 19.50 -64.90 -61.82
N THR A 1192 19.98 -64.37 -60.69
CA THR A 1192 21.38 -64.56 -60.25
C THR A 1192 21.56 -65.82 -59.38
N ALA A 1193 20.50 -66.25 -58.70
CA ALA A 1193 20.45 -67.52 -57.99
C ALA A 1193 20.54 -68.73 -58.95
N PRO A 1194 21.24 -69.83 -58.59
CA PRO A 1194 21.26 -71.03 -59.42
C PRO A 1194 19.86 -71.59 -59.64
N LEU A 1195 19.48 -71.77 -60.91
CA LEU A 1195 18.22 -72.36 -61.33
C LEU A 1195 18.42 -73.84 -61.65
N SER A 1196 17.73 -74.72 -60.91
CA SER A 1196 17.74 -76.17 -61.12
C SER A 1196 16.33 -76.69 -61.37
N ILE A 1197 16.13 -77.33 -62.52
CA ILE A 1197 14.85 -77.92 -62.92
C ILE A 1197 15.15 -79.38 -63.21
N THR A 1198 14.43 -80.30 -62.58
CA THR A 1198 14.63 -81.74 -62.74
C THR A 1198 13.29 -82.43 -62.84
N GLY A 1199 13.18 -83.41 -63.74
CA GLY A 1199 11.95 -84.16 -63.94
C GLY A 1199 10.79 -83.37 -64.55
N ALA A 1200 11.05 -82.28 -65.28
CA ALA A 1200 10.01 -81.48 -65.94
C ALA A 1200 9.15 -82.33 -66.89
N THR A 1201 7.82 -82.22 -66.80
CA THR A 1201 6.86 -82.95 -67.65
C THR A 1201 6.60 -82.25 -68.98
N ALA A 1202 7.11 -81.02 -69.14
CA ALA A 1202 7.03 -80.17 -70.34
C ALA A 1202 8.35 -79.36 -70.48
N THR A 1203 8.34 -78.20 -71.15
CA THR A 1203 9.52 -77.33 -71.27
C THR A 1203 10.00 -76.88 -69.88
N GLY A 1204 11.23 -77.27 -69.51
CA GLY A 1204 11.81 -76.93 -68.21
C GLY A 1204 12.02 -75.42 -68.03
N LEU A 1205 12.77 -74.76 -68.92
CA LEU A 1205 12.91 -73.30 -68.95
C LEU A 1205 12.38 -72.75 -70.29
N ALA A 1206 11.42 -71.83 -70.24
CA ALA A 1206 10.87 -71.15 -71.41
C ALA A 1206 11.05 -69.63 -71.29
N VAL A 1207 11.66 -68.98 -72.28
CA VAL A 1207 11.78 -67.52 -72.36
C VAL A 1207 11.31 -67.04 -73.73
N ALA A 1208 10.25 -66.24 -73.75
CA ALA A 1208 9.58 -65.77 -74.97
C ALA A 1208 9.14 -64.31 -74.86
N ASN A 1209 8.94 -63.67 -76.02
CA ASN A 1209 8.41 -62.31 -76.18
C ASN A 1209 9.10 -61.24 -75.30
N VAL A 1210 10.44 -61.23 -75.30
CA VAL A 1210 11.24 -60.18 -74.68
C VAL A 1210 11.41 -59.02 -75.68
N ALA A 1211 10.89 -57.84 -75.34
CA ALA A 1211 11.01 -56.63 -76.16
C ALA A 1211 12.47 -56.18 -76.30
N SER A 1212 12.79 -55.42 -77.36
CA SER A 1212 14.16 -55.01 -77.69
C SER A 1212 14.84 -54.15 -76.61
N THR A 1213 14.08 -53.49 -75.76
CA THR A 1213 14.55 -52.66 -74.64
C THR A 1213 14.40 -53.33 -73.27
N ALA A 1214 13.86 -54.55 -73.24
CA ALA A 1214 13.76 -55.39 -72.04
C ALA A 1214 14.93 -56.39 -72.00
N SER A 1215 15.20 -56.98 -70.83
CA SER A 1215 16.24 -58.00 -70.70
C SER A 1215 15.84 -59.13 -69.74
N ALA A 1216 16.31 -60.34 -70.04
CA ALA A 1216 16.24 -61.49 -69.15
C ALA A 1216 17.62 -62.12 -69.05
N THR A 1217 18.21 -62.07 -67.86
CA THR A 1217 19.55 -62.56 -67.55
C THR A 1217 19.46 -63.73 -66.59
N PHE A 1218 20.18 -64.80 -66.89
CA PHE A 1218 20.27 -66.00 -66.05
C PHE A 1218 21.74 -66.28 -65.71
N GLY A 1219 21.99 -66.63 -64.45
CA GLY A 1219 23.26 -67.17 -63.97
C GLY A 1219 23.40 -68.64 -64.34
N ALA A 1220 23.74 -69.48 -63.36
CA ALA A 1220 23.84 -70.93 -63.56
C ALA A 1220 22.44 -71.55 -63.73
N VAL A 1221 22.24 -72.29 -64.83
CA VAL A 1221 20.99 -73.00 -65.15
C VAL A 1221 21.27 -74.48 -65.38
N THR A 1222 20.53 -75.35 -64.69
CA THR A 1222 20.48 -76.80 -64.89
C THR A 1222 19.03 -77.18 -65.19
N VAL A 1223 18.76 -77.82 -66.33
CA VAL A 1223 17.43 -78.30 -66.74
C VAL A 1223 17.52 -79.77 -67.13
#